data_AF-A0A2P5CWF5-F1
#
_entry.id   AF-A0A2P5CWF5-F1
#
_cell.length_a   1.000
_cell.length_b   1.000
_cell.length_c   1.000
_cell.angle_alpha   90.00
_cell.angle_beta   90.00
_cell.angle_gamma   90.00
#
_symmetry.space_group_name_H-M   'P 1'
#
loop_
_entity.id
_entity.type
_entity.pdbx_description
1 polymer ?
#
loop_
_entity_poly.entity_id
_entity_poly.type
_entity_poly.pdbx_seq_one_letter_code
_entity_poly.pdbx_strand_id
1 'polypeptide(L)'
;MEVPLSRYQSLVLDQIHGSSGSFSRHRYLFSGYCFSFTRREWRSPFSQIRCSSAMEQGLKPRPKLQRLQIDISERKETVLEETQIRKPSSGIGNQIEKLVLYKRYREALELFEILELEGGYEVSSSTYDALVSACVGLKSIRGVKRVFNLMTRNGFEPDLYLRNRVLLMHLRCGMMIDARKLFEEMPEKNLVSWNMMVAGHVDSGEFLEAFRLFLMMWQEFSEGGSRIFATMIRASAGLGLIFAGRQVHSCALKMGVGQDIFVSCALIDMYSKCGDIEDAQFVFDELPEKSTVGWNTIIAGYALHGYSEEALSLYYEMRESGVKMDHFTFSILVRICTRLASFEHAKQAHAGLVRHGFGSDIVANTALVDFYSKWGRIEDAQHVFDKIPCKNLISWNALIAGYGNHGRGDEAIELFEKMLKEGLIPNHVTFLAVLSACSYSGLSERGWEIFESMSKDHKIKPRAMHYACMIELLGRDGLLDEAYALLRAAPFKPTANMWAALLTACRIHENLELGKLAAEKLYGMEPEKLSNYIVLLNIYNSSGKLKEAAGVVQTLRRKGLRMLPVCTWIDVKKRAHFFYSGDKTHSETKQIYLKVDDLMAEIVKHGFTPQQKTLLPDVDENEERILLYHSEKLAIAYGMISTPDGTSLQIVQSHRVCSDCHSAIKLMALITGREIVLRDGSRFHRFKDGSCSCGDYW
;
A
#
# COMPACT_ATOMS: atom_id res chain seq x y z
N MET A 1 -22.56 19.03 -1.67
CA MET A 1 -21.49 19.89 -1.11
C MET A 1 -21.13 20.89 -2.19
N GLU A 2 -21.91 21.96 -2.29
CA GLU A 2 -21.64 23.09 -3.18
C GLU A 2 -21.11 24.23 -2.30
N VAL A 3 -19.92 24.75 -2.61
CA VAL A 3 -19.38 25.95 -1.97
C VAL A 3 -20.12 27.15 -2.57
N PRO A 4 -20.79 28.01 -1.76
CA PRO A 4 -21.53 29.15 -2.29
C PRO A 4 -20.56 30.19 -2.88
N LEU A 5 -20.50 30.29 -4.22
CA LEU A 5 -19.70 31.28 -4.95
C LEU A 5 -20.42 32.62 -5.18
N SER A 6 -21.54 32.87 -4.49
CA SER A 6 -22.47 33.98 -4.77
C SER A 6 -21.95 35.39 -4.41
N ARG A 7 -20.69 35.55 -4.00
CA ARG A 7 -20.12 36.86 -3.61
C ARG A 7 -18.98 37.39 -4.50
N TYR A 8 -18.63 36.72 -5.60
CA TYR A 8 -17.59 37.20 -6.54
C TYR A 8 -18.08 37.40 -7.98
N GLN A 9 -19.36 37.77 -8.16
CA GLN A 9 -19.86 38.31 -9.42
C GLN A 9 -19.89 39.84 -9.38
N SER A 10 -18.72 40.47 -9.43
CA SER A 10 -18.64 41.91 -9.76
C SER A 10 -17.20 42.35 -10.06
N LEU A 11 -16.65 41.95 -11.19
CA LEU A 11 -15.67 42.77 -11.92
C LEU A 11 -15.96 42.63 -13.41
N VAL A 12 -16.14 43.78 -14.05
CA VAL A 12 -16.67 44.00 -15.40
C VAL A 12 -15.69 43.48 -16.45
N LEU A 13 -16.18 42.62 -17.35
CA LEU A 13 -15.57 42.41 -18.67
C LEU A 13 -15.79 43.67 -19.48
N ASP A 14 -14.80 44.55 -19.53
CA ASP A 14 -14.58 45.45 -20.67
C ASP A 14 -13.14 45.97 -20.59
N GLN A 15 -12.46 45.94 -21.73
CA GLN A 15 -11.03 46.21 -21.95
C GLN A 15 -10.09 45.02 -21.75
N ILE A 16 -10.00 44.17 -22.79
CA ILE A 16 -8.76 43.90 -23.54
C ILE A 16 -9.22 43.36 -24.92
N HIS A 17 -9.27 44.26 -25.90
CA HIS A 17 -9.27 43.95 -27.32
C HIS A 17 -8.00 44.57 -27.91
N GLY A 18 -7.23 43.77 -28.63
CA GLY A 18 -6.17 44.27 -29.51
C GLY A 18 -4.80 43.65 -29.27
N SER A 19 -4.52 42.51 -29.89
CA SER A 19 -3.57 42.44 -31.01
C SER A 19 -3.30 40.98 -31.40
N SER A 20 -3.76 40.65 -32.59
CA SER A 20 -3.40 39.48 -33.37
C SER A 20 -1.90 39.49 -33.69
N GLY A 21 -1.20 38.40 -33.38
CA GLY A 21 0.16 38.12 -33.86
C GLY A 21 0.31 36.62 -34.10
N SER A 22 0.34 36.22 -35.36
CA SER A 22 0.44 34.84 -35.81
C SER A 22 1.82 34.22 -35.51
N PHE A 23 1.86 33.06 -34.87
CA PHE A 23 2.99 32.15 -35.02
C PHE A 23 2.55 30.69 -35.16
N SER A 24 2.97 30.15 -36.30
CA SER A 24 2.91 28.79 -36.84
C SER A 24 2.94 27.66 -35.80
N ARG A 25 1.87 26.86 -35.75
CA ARG A 25 1.88 25.49 -35.18
C ARG A 25 2.17 24.50 -36.31
N HIS A 26 3.35 23.88 -36.28
CA HIS A 26 3.60 22.66 -37.04
C HIS A 26 2.80 21.51 -36.41
N ARG A 27 1.83 21.01 -37.17
CA ARG A 27 1.09 19.78 -36.92
C ARG A 27 2.01 18.58 -37.13
N TYR A 28 2.09 17.68 -36.15
CA TYR A 28 2.32 16.27 -36.43
C TYR A 28 1.03 15.50 -36.15
N LEU A 29 0.59 14.80 -37.19
CA LEU A 29 -0.59 13.97 -37.28
C LEU A 29 -0.40 12.67 -36.50
N PHE A 30 -1.30 12.32 -35.60
CA PHE A 30 -1.72 10.93 -35.45
C PHE A 30 -3.23 10.84 -35.30
N SER A 31 -3.81 10.21 -36.31
CA SER A 31 -5.23 10.00 -36.55
C SER A 31 -5.70 8.74 -35.84
N GLY A 32 -6.78 8.89 -35.07
CA GLY A 32 -7.97 8.04 -35.20
C GLY A 32 -7.95 6.71 -34.46
N TYR A 33 -8.65 6.65 -33.33
CA TYR A 33 -9.85 5.80 -33.16
C TYR A 33 -10.73 6.44 -32.09
N CYS A 34 -11.82 7.07 -32.55
CA CYS A 34 -12.80 7.76 -31.73
C CYS A 34 -13.91 6.76 -31.35
N PHE A 35 -14.01 6.36 -30.09
CA PHE A 35 -15.18 5.65 -29.57
C PHE A 35 -16.13 6.64 -28.92
N SER A 36 -17.30 6.82 -29.53
CA SER A 36 -18.39 7.65 -29.04
C SER A 36 -19.14 6.95 -27.91
N PHE A 37 -19.03 7.48 -26.69
CA PHE A 37 -19.91 7.08 -25.58
C PHE A 37 -21.19 7.91 -25.60
N THR A 38 -22.25 7.32 -26.14
CA THR A 38 -23.63 7.82 -25.95
C THR A 38 -24.09 7.47 -24.53
N ARG A 39 -24.30 8.51 -23.71
CA ARG A 39 -24.93 8.39 -22.39
C ARG A 39 -26.35 7.87 -22.54
N ARG A 40 -26.62 6.65 -22.08
CA ARG A 40 -27.97 6.16 -21.81
C ARG A 40 -28.31 6.42 -20.35
N GLU A 41 -29.28 7.29 -20.12
CA GLU A 41 -29.90 7.53 -18.82
C GLU A 41 -30.60 6.26 -18.31
N TRP A 42 -30.18 5.76 -17.15
CA TRP A 42 -30.92 4.76 -16.39
C TRP A 42 -31.55 5.44 -15.18
N ARG A 43 -32.89 5.52 -15.20
CA ARG A 43 -33.72 6.00 -14.09
C ARG A 43 -33.79 4.90 -13.01
N SER A 44 -33.42 5.22 -11.79
CA SER A 44 -33.58 4.35 -10.62
C SER A 44 -35.06 4.29 -10.19
N PRO A 45 -35.66 3.11 -9.99
CA PRO A 45 -37.05 3.01 -9.53
C PRO A 45 -37.12 2.44 -8.11
N PHE A 46 -36.64 3.14 -7.07
CA PHE A 46 -37.01 2.85 -5.67
C PHE A 46 -36.87 4.10 -4.81
N SER A 47 -37.87 4.97 -4.90
CA SER A 47 -38.27 5.85 -3.80
C SER A 47 -39.34 5.11 -2.98
N GLN A 48 -39.44 5.46 -1.70
CA GLN A 48 -40.38 4.94 -0.68
C GLN A 48 -39.87 3.80 0.20
N ILE A 49 -39.08 4.14 1.22
CA ILE A 49 -39.37 3.70 2.59
C ILE A 49 -39.16 4.90 3.53
N ARG A 50 -40.27 5.47 4.03
CA ARG A 50 -40.30 6.25 5.26
C ARG A 50 -40.52 5.25 6.40
N CYS A 51 -39.68 5.26 7.42
CA CYS A 51 -40.04 4.70 8.72
C CYS A 51 -39.83 5.75 9.81
N SER A 52 -40.81 5.74 10.69
CA SER A 52 -41.21 6.71 11.68
C SER A 52 -40.40 6.68 12.97
N SER A 53 -40.57 7.77 13.69
CA SER A 53 -40.16 8.13 15.04
C SER A 53 -40.45 7.12 16.16
N ALA A 54 -39.66 7.29 17.23
CA ALA A 54 -39.94 7.11 18.65
C ALA A 54 -39.71 5.74 19.30
N MET A 55 -38.68 5.67 20.15
CA MET A 55 -38.87 5.41 21.58
C MET A 55 -37.61 5.83 22.38
N GLU A 56 -37.75 6.92 23.14
CA GLU A 56 -36.91 7.28 24.28
C GLU A 56 -37.33 6.44 25.49
N GLN A 57 -36.35 5.96 26.26
CA GLN A 57 -36.32 5.74 27.72
C GLN A 57 -34.94 5.12 27.99
N GLY A 58 -34.00 5.68 28.75
CA GLY A 58 -34.14 6.41 30.00
C GLY A 58 -33.35 5.63 31.06
N LEU A 59 -32.02 5.81 31.13
CA LEU A 59 -31.18 5.23 32.19
C LEU A 59 -30.41 6.34 32.93
N LYS A 60 -30.85 6.59 34.16
CA LYS A 60 -30.23 7.51 35.13
C LYS A 60 -28.90 6.97 35.66
N PRO A 61 -27.90 7.83 35.98
CA PRO A 61 -26.66 7.40 36.63
C PRO A 61 -26.84 7.14 38.13
N ARG A 62 -26.14 6.12 38.64
CA ARG A 62 -25.98 5.81 40.08
C ARG A 62 -24.90 6.69 40.73
N PRO A 63 -24.93 6.87 42.08
CA PRO A 63 -24.50 8.10 42.75
C PRO A 63 -23.02 8.14 43.18
N LYS A 64 -22.52 9.38 43.36
CA LYS A 64 -21.20 9.71 43.93
C LYS A 64 -21.13 9.30 45.41
N LEU A 65 -20.08 8.59 45.79
CA LEU A 65 -19.74 8.36 47.20
C LEU A 65 -19.22 9.65 47.85
N GLN A 66 -19.78 9.97 49.02
CA GLN A 66 -19.37 11.03 49.93
C GLN A 66 -18.00 10.75 50.54
N ARG A 67 -17.20 11.81 50.68
CA ARG A 67 -15.97 11.85 51.49
C ARG A 67 -16.32 11.66 52.96
N LEU A 68 -15.67 10.70 53.61
CA LEU A 68 -15.59 10.62 55.07
C LEU A 68 -14.70 11.76 55.58
N GLN A 69 -15.29 12.65 56.37
CA GLN A 69 -14.58 13.55 57.27
C GLN A 69 -13.86 12.72 58.32
N ILE A 70 -12.55 12.93 58.47
CA ILE A 70 -11.82 12.59 59.69
C ILE A 70 -11.41 13.91 60.33
N ASP A 71 -11.89 14.06 61.56
CA ASP A 71 -11.70 15.14 62.49
C ASP A 71 -10.26 15.11 63.03
N ILE A 72 -9.50 16.19 62.91
CA ILE A 72 -8.31 16.42 63.73
C ILE A 72 -8.42 17.83 64.30
N SER A 73 -8.62 17.81 65.62
CA SER A 73 -8.70 18.88 66.59
C SER A 73 -7.68 20.00 66.43
N GLU A 74 -8.17 21.21 66.69
CA GLU A 74 -7.41 22.43 66.97
C GLU A 74 -6.29 22.23 68.00
N ARG A 75 -5.09 22.71 67.67
CA ARG A 75 -4.18 23.34 68.64
C ARG A 75 -3.77 24.69 68.09
N LYS A 76 -4.20 25.74 68.80
CA LYS A 76 -3.67 27.09 68.73
C LYS A 76 -2.20 27.08 69.17
N GLU A 77 -1.32 27.74 68.44
CA GLU A 77 -0.48 28.80 69.02
C GLU A 77 0.24 29.63 67.95
N THR A 78 0.11 30.95 68.15
CA THR A 78 1.01 32.05 67.78
C THR A 78 1.23 32.39 66.31
N VAL A 79 0.57 33.49 65.94
CA VAL A 79 0.93 34.44 64.89
C VAL A 79 2.35 34.95 65.13
N LEU A 80 3.24 34.68 64.17
CA LEU A 80 4.40 35.51 63.89
C LEU A 80 4.22 36.01 62.45
N GLU A 81 4.04 37.32 62.33
CA GLU A 81 4.19 38.03 61.07
C GLU A 81 5.63 37.87 60.58
N GLU A 82 5.84 37.03 59.57
CA GLU A 82 7.08 37.06 58.79
C GLU A 82 6.73 37.20 57.31
N THR A 83 6.80 38.46 56.88
CA THR A 83 7.47 38.91 55.66
C THR A 83 7.39 37.99 54.44
N GLN A 84 6.67 38.50 53.43
CA GLN A 84 6.87 38.16 52.03
C GLN A 84 8.37 38.10 51.67
N ILE A 85 8.91 36.89 51.54
CA ILE A 85 10.16 36.64 50.82
C ILE A 85 9.79 35.87 49.56
N ARG A 86 9.72 36.59 48.44
CA ARG A 86 9.75 36.03 47.09
C ARG A 86 10.99 35.12 46.98
N LYS A 87 10.78 33.80 46.89
CA LYS A 87 11.84 32.83 46.54
C LYS A 87 12.07 32.82 45.02
N PRO A 88 13.29 32.55 44.53
CA PRO A 88 13.70 32.85 43.16
C PRO A 88 13.13 31.83 42.16
N SER A 89 12.07 32.24 41.46
CA SER A 89 11.44 31.52 40.33
C SER A 89 12.32 31.39 39.08
N SER A 90 13.54 31.93 39.07
CA SER A 90 14.34 32.10 37.85
C SER A 90 15.40 31.01 37.59
N GLY A 91 15.60 30.04 38.49
CA GLY A 91 16.71 29.08 38.36
C GLY A 91 16.40 27.93 37.40
N ILE A 92 15.44 27.08 37.77
CA ILE A 92 15.11 25.83 37.06
C ILE A 92 14.35 26.13 35.76
N GLY A 93 13.41 27.08 35.75
CA GLY A 93 12.70 27.50 34.54
C GLY A 93 13.65 27.99 33.44
N ASN A 94 14.61 28.87 33.78
CA ASN A 94 15.62 29.34 32.82
C ASN A 94 16.55 28.21 32.34
N GLN A 95 16.82 27.20 33.18
CA GLN A 95 17.60 26.03 32.76
C GLN A 95 16.81 25.16 31.77
N ILE A 96 15.52 24.94 32.00
CA ILE A 96 14.62 24.23 31.07
C ILE A 96 14.58 24.98 29.73
N GLU A 97 14.36 26.29 29.75
CA GLU A 97 14.37 27.13 28.56
C GLU A 97 15.69 27.02 27.79
N LYS A 98 16.83 27.10 28.50
CA LYS A 98 18.17 26.94 27.91
C LYS A 98 18.37 25.56 27.28
N LEU A 99 17.94 24.48 27.94
CA LEU A 99 18.06 23.12 27.39
C LEU A 99 17.22 22.92 26.14
N VAL A 100 16.01 23.47 26.11
CA VAL A 100 15.13 23.42 24.95
C VAL A 100 15.71 24.23 23.78
N LEU A 101 16.33 25.38 24.05
CA LEU A 101 17.08 26.16 23.05
C LEU A 101 18.21 25.35 22.42
N TYR A 102 18.92 24.53 23.21
CA TYR A 102 19.94 23.60 22.71
C TYR A 102 19.37 22.26 22.18
N LYS A 103 18.04 22.14 22.01
CA LYS A 103 17.33 20.92 21.56
C LYS A 103 17.56 19.68 22.44
N ARG A 104 17.97 19.86 23.70
CA ARG A 104 18.14 18.81 24.71
C ARG A 104 16.82 18.51 25.41
N TYR A 105 15.82 18.10 24.63
CA TYR A 105 14.43 17.99 25.09
C TYR A 105 14.23 16.95 26.20
N ARG A 106 15.00 15.84 26.19
CA ARG A 106 14.85 14.78 27.20
C ARG A 106 15.25 15.30 28.58
N GLU A 107 16.41 15.94 28.65
CA GLU A 107 16.93 16.53 29.89
C GLU A 107 16.05 17.68 30.39
N ALA A 108 15.46 18.45 29.47
CA ALA A 108 14.47 19.46 29.83
C ALA A 108 13.22 18.84 30.51
N LEU A 109 12.75 17.68 30.03
CA LEU A 109 11.64 16.96 30.67
C LEU A 109 12.04 16.23 31.96
N GLU A 110 13.31 15.88 32.14
CA GLU A 110 13.86 15.35 33.40
C GLU A 110 13.90 16.44 34.48
N LEU A 111 14.41 17.63 34.14
CA LEU A 111 14.38 18.81 35.01
C LEU A 111 12.95 19.27 35.33
N PHE A 112 12.03 19.05 34.40
CA PHE A 112 10.61 19.27 34.66
C PHE A 112 10.04 18.31 35.72
N GLU A 113 10.52 17.06 35.83
CA GLU A 113 10.11 16.17 36.93
C GLU A 113 10.56 16.71 38.29
N ILE A 114 11.76 17.28 38.34
CA ILE A 114 12.30 17.91 39.57
C ILE A 114 11.43 19.12 39.95
N LEU A 115 11.08 19.97 38.97
CA LEU A 115 10.19 21.11 39.17
C LEU A 115 8.82 20.70 39.73
N GLU A 116 8.27 19.57 39.29
CA GLU A 116 6.99 19.04 39.80
C GLU A 116 7.09 18.48 41.23
N LEU A 117 8.24 17.92 41.60
CA LEU A 117 8.48 17.32 42.92
C LEU A 117 8.69 18.35 44.02
N GLU A 118 9.39 19.45 43.71
CA GLU A 118 9.73 20.46 44.71
C GLU A 118 8.52 21.36 45.10
N GLY A 119 7.53 21.53 44.21
CA GLY A 119 6.22 22.14 44.51
C GLY A 119 6.22 23.66 44.83
N GLY A 120 5.12 24.36 44.53
CA GLY A 120 4.88 25.74 45.00
C GLY A 120 5.55 26.89 44.23
N TYR A 121 6.01 26.67 43.00
CA TYR A 121 6.68 27.70 42.18
C TYR A 121 5.76 28.32 41.11
N GLU A 122 5.86 29.65 40.92
CA GLU A 122 5.31 30.34 39.76
C GLU A 122 6.13 30.02 38.51
N VAL A 123 5.53 29.29 37.57
CA VAL A 123 6.13 28.96 36.27
C VAL A 123 5.78 30.05 35.26
N SER A 124 6.78 30.61 34.60
CA SER A 124 6.58 31.65 33.58
C SER A 124 5.96 31.08 32.29
N SER A 125 5.30 31.95 31.51
CA SER A 125 4.78 31.61 30.19
C SER A 125 5.88 31.05 29.25
N SER A 126 7.10 31.60 29.34
CA SER A 126 8.27 31.13 28.57
C SER A 126 8.72 29.73 28.96
N THR A 127 8.63 29.36 30.24
CA THR A 127 8.96 28.00 30.68
C THR A 127 7.89 27.00 30.20
N TYR A 128 6.60 27.35 30.26
CA TYR A 128 5.55 26.54 29.64
C TYR A 128 5.75 26.38 28.14
N ASP A 129 6.15 27.44 27.45
CA ASP A 129 6.50 27.41 26.03
C ASP A 129 7.66 26.44 25.76
N ALA A 130 8.72 26.50 26.56
CA ALA A 130 9.85 25.58 26.44
C ALA A 130 9.40 24.12 26.65
N LEU A 131 8.57 23.85 27.66
CA LEU A 131 8.04 22.51 27.93
C LEU A 131 7.14 21.99 26.80
N VAL A 132 6.28 22.84 26.24
CA VAL A 132 5.48 22.50 25.05
C VAL A 132 6.40 22.13 23.88
N SER A 133 7.46 22.90 23.64
CA SER A 133 8.45 22.60 22.59
C SER A 133 9.17 21.27 22.82
N ALA A 134 9.52 20.95 24.07
CA ALA A 134 10.13 19.67 24.43
C ALA A 134 9.18 18.49 24.19
N CYS A 135 7.90 18.63 24.58
CA CYS A 135 6.87 17.63 24.33
C CYS A 135 6.62 17.40 22.83
N VAL A 136 6.55 18.47 22.03
CA VAL A 136 6.43 18.39 20.57
C VAL A 136 7.65 17.70 19.95
N GLY A 137 8.86 18.08 20.38
CA GLY A 137 10.11 17.52 19.87
C GLY A 137 10.27 16.03 20.15
N LEU A 138 9.82 15.57 21.33
CA LEU A 138 9.89 14.16 21.74
C LEU A 138 8.62 13.35 21.40
N LYS A 139 7.55 14.00 20.94
CA LYS A 139 6.21 13.40 20.78
C LYS A 139 5.74 12.64 22.04
N SER A 140 6.03 13.19 23.21
CA SER A 140 5.80 12.50 24.50
C SER A 140 4.39 12.73 25.02
N ILE A 141 3.51 11.75 24.85
CA ILE A 141 2.13 11.78 25.40
C ILE A 141 2.13 11.98 26.92
N ARG A 142 3.07 11.34 27.65
CA ARG A 142 3.21 11.51 29.10
C ARG A 142 3.59 12.94 29.46
N GLY A 143 4.52 13.53 28.70
CA GLY A 143 4.93 14.93 28.87
C GLY A 143 3.75 15.88 28.68
N VAL A 144 2.95 15.68 27.63
CA VAL A 144 1.77 16.53 27.38
C VAL A 144 0.81 16.55 28.56
N LYS A 145 0.45 15.37 29.09
CA LYS A 145 -0.48 15.27 30.23
C LYS A 145 0.07 15.95 31.48
N ARG A 146 1.37 15.82 31.76
CA ARG A 146 2.02 16.45 32.92
C ARG A 146 2.06 17.96 32.79
N VAL A 147 2.50 18.49 31.64
CA VAL A 147 2.54 19.94 31.37
C VAL A 147 1.14 20.54 31.44
N PHE A 148 0.14 19.90 30.83
CA PHE A 148 -1.23 20.37 30.86
C PHE A 148 -1.83 20.35 32.28
N ASN A 149 -1.60 19.27 33.04
CA ASN A 149 -2.03 19.20 34.44
C ASN A 149 -1.36 20.28 35.30
N LEU A 150 -0.09 20.61 35.06
CA LEU A 150 0.60 21.68 35.78
C LEU A 150 -0.03 23.05 35.48
N MET A 151 -0.31 23.34 34.20
CA MET A 151 -1.00 24.58 33.80
C MET A 151 -2.34 24.72 34.53
N THR A 152 -3.14 23.64 34.59
CA THR A 152 -4.43 23.64 35.29
C THR A 152 -4.28 23.78 36.81
N ARG A 153 -3.32 23.08 37.43
CA ARG A 153 -3.08 23.15 38.89
C ARG A 153 -2.65 24.55 39.34
N ASN A 154 -1.88 25.24 38.50
CA ASN A 154 -1.42 26.61 38.77
C ASN A 154 -2.47 27.68 38.42
N GLY A 155 -3.64 27.29 37.89
CA GLY A 155 -4.67 28.24 37.43
C GLY A 155 -4.15 29.17 36.32
N PHE A 156 -3.16 28.74 35.56
CA PHE A 156 -2.52 29.57 34.54
C PHE A 156 -3.43 29.66 33.31
N GLU A 157 -3.89 30.86 32.97
CA GLU A 157 -4.68 31.10 31.77
C GLU A 157 -3.75 31.47 30.60
N PRO A 158 -3.58 30.59 29.60
CA PRO A 158 -2.70 30.88 28.48
C PRO A 158 -3.32 31.93 27.56
N ASP A 159 -2.48 32.80 26.99
CA ASP A 159 -2.87 33.69 25.89
C ASP A 159 -3.17 32.90 24.60
N LEU A 160 -3.71 33.56 23.58
CA LEU A 160 -4.06 32.89 22.31
C LEU A 160 -2.85 32.21 21.64
N TYR A 161 -1.66 32.79 21.78
CA TYR A 161 -0.42 32.22 21.27
C TYR A 161 -0.10 30.87 21.94
N LEU A 162 -0.06 30.83 23.26
CA LEU A 162 0.27 29.63 24.01
C LEU A 162 -0.86 28.59 23.93
N ARG A 163 -2.14 28.99 23.82
CA ARG A 163 -3.24 28.07 23.51
C ARG A 163 -3.03 27.38 22.16
N ASN A 164 -2.65 28.11 21.12
CA ASN A 164 -2.32 27.51 19.82
C ASN A 164 -1.13 26.54 19.90
N ARG A 165 -0.13 26.85 20.74
CA ARG A 165 1.04 25.97 20.96
C ARG A 165 0.66 24.70 21.74
N VAL A 166 -0.19 24.82 22.75
CA VAL A 166 -0.73 23.67 23.50
C VAL A 166 -1.61 22.81 22.59
N LEU A 167 -2.39 23.41 21.70
CA LEU A 167 -3.17 22.70 20.68
C LEU A 167 -2.25 21.91 19.74
N LEU A 168 -1.21 22.56 19.20
CA LEU A 168 -0.18 21.92 18.37
C LEU A 168 0.51 20.75 19.11
N MET A 169 0.79 20.90 20.40
CA MET A 169 1.36 19.85 21.23
C MET A 169 0.49 18.59 21.27
N HIS A 170 -0.82 18.75 21.48
CA HIS A 170 -1.76 17.63 21.50
C HIS A 170 -1.85 16.96 20.12
N LEU A 171 -1.95 17.75 19.04
CA LEU A 171 -1.99 17.26 17.66
C LEU A 171 -0.72 16.48 17.29
N ARG A 172 0.47 17.02 17.58
CA ARG A 172 1.76 16.37 17.26
C ARG A 172 2.03 15.10 18.05
N CYS A 173 1.40 14.94 19.21
CA CYS A 173 1.45 13.73 20.02
C CYS A 173 0.31 12.74 19.72
N GLY A 174 -0.51 13.00 18.69
CA GLY A 174 -1.59 12.10 18.27
C GLY A 174 -2.82 12.09 19.18
N MET A 175 -2.98 13.08 20.06
CA MET A 175 -4.11 13.17 21.00
C MET A 175 -5.25 13.98 20.39
N MET A 176 -5.85 13.46 19.31
CA MET A 176 -6.83 14.20 18.50
C MET A 176 -8.11 14.56 19.27
N ILE A 177 -8.61 13.65 20.11
CA ILE A 177 -9.82 13.86 20.91
C ILE A 177 -9.63 15.01 21.91
N ASP A 178 -8.48 15.04 22.59
CA ASP A 178 -8.17 16.08 23.57
C ASP A 178 -7.89 17.42 22.86
N ALA A 179 -7.18 17.39 21.72
CA ALA A 179 -7.00 18.58 20.89
C ALA A 179 -8.35 19.18 20.43
N ARG A 180 -9.30 18.34 20.03
CA ARG A 180 -10.63 18.79 19.61
C ARG A 180 -11.38 19.50 20.73
N LYS A 181 -11.38 18.92 21.94
CA LYS A 181 -12.00 19.53 23.14
C LYS A 181 -11.36 20.87 23.46
N LEU A 182 -10.02 20.92 23.51
CA LEU A 182 -9.29 22.16 23.76
C LEU A 182 -9.66 23.24 22.75
N PHE A 183 -9.72 22.88 21.47
CA PHE A 183 -10.12 23.82 20.43
C PHE A 183 -11.56 24.31 20.63
N GLU A 184 -12.51 23.46 21.01
CA GLU A 184 -13.89 23.90 21.30
C GLU A 184 -13.95 24.91 22.45
N GLU A 185 -13.22 24.62 23.54
CA GLU A 185 -13.15 25.43 24.76
C GLU A 185 -12.36 26.75 24.59
N MET A 186 -11.68 26.97 23.45
CA MET A 186 -10.99 28.24 23.21
C MET A 186 -11.98 29.41 23.11
N PRO A 187 -11.84 30.48 23.92
CA PRO A 187 -12.73 31.63 23.94
C PRO A 187 -12.62 32.43 22.64
N GLU A 188 -11.41 32.54 22.11
CA GLU A 188 -11.11 33.17 20.82
C GLU A 188 -10.36 32.19 19.93
N LYS A 189 -10.69 32.18 18.64
CA LYS A 189 -10.08 31.34 17.61
C LYS A 189 -9.65 32.24 16.46
N ASN A 190 -8.43 32.04 15.97
CA ASN A 190 -7.92 32.71 14.78
C ASN A 190 -7.64 31.71 13.66
N LEU A 191 -7.28 32.20 12.47
CA LEU A 191 -6.92 31.36 11.32
C LEU A 191 -5.85 30.30 11.65
N VAL A 192 -4.91 30.60 12.56
CA VAL A 192 -3.88 29.63 12.99
C VAL A 192 -4.50 28.45 13.73
N SER A 193 -5.39 28.71 14.70
CA SER A 193 -6.10 27.67 15.45
C SER A 193 -6.95 26.75 14.55
N TRP A 194 -7.68 27.35 13.60
CA TRP A 194 -8.48 26.62 12.60
C TRP A 194 -7.60 25.79 11.67
N ASN A 195 -6.54 26.38 11.10
CA ASN A 195 -5.61 25.68 10.20
C ASN A 195 -4.93 24.50 10.89
N MET A 196 -4.54 24.65 12.16
CA MET A 196 -3.95 23.55 12.95
C MET A 196 -4.93 22.39 13.09
N MET A 197 -6.19 22.65 13.42
CA MET A 197 -7.19 21.60 13.57
C MET A 197 -7.55 20.92 12.26
N VAL A 198 -7.74 21.69 11.18
CA VAL A 198 -7.99 21.14 9.85
C VAL A 198 -6.82 20.24 9.43
N ALA A 199 -5.58 20.71 9.56
CA ALA A 199 -4.40 19.91 9.27
C ALA A 199 -4.31 18.66 10.17
N GLY A 200 -4.65 18.77 11.45
CA GLY A 200 -4.70 17.66 12.39
C GLY A 200 -5.67 16.55 11.99
N HIS A 201 -6.88 16.90 11.54
CA HIS A 201 -7.85 15.94 11.02
C HIS A 201 -7.37 15.29 9.70
N VAL A 202 -6.79 16.07 8.79
CA VAL A 202 -6.21 15.54 7.54
C VAL A 202 -5.07 14.57 7.82
N ASP A 203 -4.15 14.91 8.73
CA ASP A 203 -3.04 14.05 9.12
C ASP A 203 -3.50 12.78 9.85
N SER A 204 -4.67 12.82 10.52
CA SER A 204 -5.31 11.67 11.15
C SER A 204 -6.17 10.83 10.20
N GLY A 205 -6.35 11.27 8.95
CA GLY A 205 -7.19 10.59 7.94
C GLY A 205 -8.69 10.87 8.06
N GLU A 206 -9.11 11.78 8.95
CA GLU A 206 -10.51 12.17 9.16
C GLU A 206 -10.93 13.30 8.19
N PHE A 207 -10.83 13.03 6.89
CA PHE A 207 -10.96 14.05 5.85
C PHE A 207 -12.32 14.75 5.82
N LEU A 208 -13.42 14.05 6.11
CA LEU A 208 -14.77 14.64 6.13
C LEU A 208 -14.89 15.72 7.21
N GLU A 209 -14.31 15.47 8.39
CA GLU A 209 -14.31 16.43 9.48
C GLU A 209 -13.40 17.63 9.17
N ALA A 210 -12.27 17.39 8.49
CA ALA A 210 -11.44 18.47 7.96
C ALA A 210 -12.22 19.40 7.01
N PHE A 211 -13.03 18.85 6.10
CA PHE A 211 -13.91 19.65 5.23
C PHE A 211 -14.95 20.43 6.02
N ARG A 212 -15.56 19.81 7.04
CA ARG A 212 -16.55 20.48 7.89
C ARG A 212 -15.94 21.69 8.60
N LEU A 213 -14.77 21.52 9.24
CA LEU A 213 -14.08 22.61 9.93
C LEU A 213 -13.58 23.67 8.96
N PHE A 214 -13.10 23.29 7.77
CA PHE A 214 -12.70 24.24 6.74
C PHE A 214 -13.88 25.11 6.28
N LEU A 215 -15.06 24.54 6.08
CA LEU A 215 -16.25 25.30 5.69
C LEU A 215 -16.69 26.28 6.80
N MET A 216 -16.61 25.87 8.06
CA MET A 216 -16.89 26.77 9.19
C MET A 216 -15.90 27.93 9.24
N MET A 217 -14.60 27.63 9.14
CA MET A 217 -13.54 28.64 9.06
C MET A 217 -13.76 29.58 7.87
N TRP A 218 -14.13 29.04 6.70
CA TRP A 218 -14.35 29.82 5.49
C TRP A 218 -15.55 30.77 5.62
N GLN A 219 -16.62 30.35 6.30
CA GLN A 219 -17.76 31.22 6.60
C GLN A 219 -17.40 32.37 7.54
N GLU A 220 -16.49 32.14 8.49
CA GLU A 220 -16.11 33.13 9.51
C GLU A 220 -15.08 34.15 8.97
N PHE A 221 -14.05 33.69 8.27
CA PHE A 221 -12.93 34.56 7.86
C PHE A 221 -12.88 34.88 6.37
N SER A 222 -13.46 34.02 5.50
CA SER A 222 -13.36 34.14 4.03
C SER A 222 -11.93 34.33 3.48
N GLU A 223 -10.92 33.97 4.26
CA GLU A 223 -9.50 34.10 3.91
C GLU A 223 -8.79 32.75 4.11
N GLY A 224 -7.81 32.48 3.24
CA GLY A 224 -6.99 31.28 3.31
C GLY A 224 -5.69 31.45 2.53
N GLY A 225 -4.58 31.05 3.14
CA GLY A 225 -3.26 31.03 2.48
C GLY A 225 -2.96 29.70 1.79
N SER A 226 -1.82 29.61 1.10
CA SER A 226 -1.36 28.41 0.39
C SER A 226 -1.43 27.12 1.23
N ARG A 227 -1.11 27.20 2.53
CA ARG A 227 -1.09 26.05 3.44
C ARG A 227 -2.47 25.40 3.65
N ILE A 228 -3.53 26.19 3.83
CA ILE A 228 -4.86 25.63 4.08
C ILE A 228 -5.43 25.02 2.79
N PHE A 229 -5.23 25.66 1.65
CA PHE A 229 -5.61 25.10 0.36
C PHE A 229 -4.88 23.80 0.05
N ALA A 230 -3.55 23.75 0.20
CA ALA A 230 -2.78 22.52 0.04
C ALA A 230 -3.26 21.41 0.98
N THR A 231 -3.64 21.74 2.21
CA THR A 231 -4.21 20.80 3.20
C THR A 231 -5.57 20.26 2.75
N MET A 232 -6.46 21.11 2.25
CA MET A 232 -7.78 20.69 1.75
C MET A 232 -7.70 19.92 0.44
N ILE A 233 -6.75 20.25 -0.43
CA ILE A 233 -6.46 19.49 -1.65
C ILE A 233 -5.98 18.09 -1.29
N ARG A 234 -5.08 17.96 -0.29
CA ARG A 234 -4.69 16.65 0.28
C ARG A 234 -5.90 15.87 0.84
N ALA A 235 -6.84 16.56 1.49
CA ALA A 235 -8.07 15.94 1.98
C ALA A 235 -8.94 15.40 0.84
N SER A 236 -9.11 16.17 -0.25
CA SER A 236 -9.80 15.72 -1.47
C SER A 236 -9.12 14.48 -2.07
N ALA A 237 -7.79 14.49 -2.13
CA ALA A 237 -6.99 13.37 -2.64
C ALA A 237 -7.20 12.10 -1.80
N GLY A 238 -7.21 12.25 -0.47
CA GLY A 238 -7.45 11.15 0.47
C GLY A 238 -8.85 10.53 0.38
N LEU A 239 -9.86 11.31 -0.02
CA LEU A 239 -11.22 10.84 -0.25
C LEU A 239 -11.46 10.35 -1.69
N GLY A 240 -10.55 10.61 -2.63
CA GLY A 240 -10.76 10.37 -4.06
C GLY A 240 -11.88 11.23 -4.66
N LEU A 241 -12.17 12.40 -4.07
CA LEU A 241 -13.28 13.28 -4.50
C LEU A 241 -12.79 14.37 -5.45
N ILE A 242 -12.76 14.07 -6.74
CA ILE A 242 -12.30 15.01 -7.78
C ILE A 242 -13.10 16.32 -7.80
N PHE A 243 -14.42 16.27 -7.60
CA PHE A 243 -15.28 17.47 -7.62
C PHE A 243 -14.98 18.43 -6.47
N ALA A 244 -14.67 17.91 -5.29
CA ALA A 244 -14.24 18.73 -4.17
C ALA A 244 -12.86 19.34 -4.46
N GLY A 245 -11.94 18.54 -5.01
CA GLY A 245 -10.63 19.00 -5.46
C GLY A 245 -10.71 20.17 -6.44
N ARG A 246 -11.54 20.06 -7.49
CA ARG A 246 -11.76 21.13 -8.49
C ARG A 246 -12.34 22.42 -7.90
N GLN A 247 -13.24 22.31 -6.92
CA GLN A 247 -13.78 23.49 -6.22
C GLN A 247 -12.68 24.19 -5.42
N VAL A 248 -11.89 23.44 -4.65
CA VAL A 248 -10.78 23.99 -3.85
C VAL A 248 -9.68 24.57 -4.76
N HIS A 249 -9.39 23.93 -5.91
CA HIS A 249 -8.49 24.46 -6.93
C HIS A 249 -8.98 25.81 -7.49
N SER A 250 -10.26 25.89 -7.86
CA SER A 250 -10.87 27.13 -8.35
C SER A 250 -10.80 28.26 -7.29
N CYS A 251 -11.00 27.93 -6.02
CA CYS A 251 -10.80 28.88 -4.92
C CYS A 251 -9.33 29.31 -4.81
N ALA A 252 -8.38 28.39 -4.86
CA ALA A 252 -6.94 28.70 -4.80
C ALA A 252 -6.51 29.65 -5.93
N LEU A 253 -7.02 29.47 -7.14
CA LEU A 253 -6.79 30.37 -8.27
C LEU A 253 -7.36 31.77 -8.00
N LYS A 254 -8.63 31.86 -7.55
CA LYS A 254 -9.28 33.14 -7.23
C LYS A 254 -8.60 33.91 -6.09
N MET A 255 -8.01 33.19 -5.14
CA MET A 255 -7.25 33.77 -4.02
C MET A 255 -5.80 34.10 -4.39
N GLY A 256 -5.38 33.87 -5.64
CA GLY A 256 -4.02 34.19 -6.11
C GLY A 256 -2.93 33.25 -5.56
N VAL A 257 -3.28 32.10 -5.00
CA VAL A 257 -2.33 31.12 -4.44
C VAL A 257 -2.15 29.88 -5.31
N GLY A 258 -2.76 29.85 -6.50
CA GLY A 258 -2.68 28.68 -7.41
C GLY A 258 -1.29 28.39 -7.98
N GLN A 259 -0.42 29.40 -8.05
CA GLN A 259 0.97 29.29 -8.51
C GLN A 259 1.95 28.99 -7.37
N ASP A 260 1.47 28.87 -6.13
CA ASP A 260 2.30 28.45 -5.00
C ASP A 260 2.71 26.99 -5.17
N ILE A 261 4.02 26.72 -5.08
CA ILE A 261 4.56 25.39 -5.36
C ILE A 261 3.97 24.28 -4.48
N PHE A 262 3.60 24.58 -3.23
CA PHE A 262 2.98 23.61 -2.34
C PHE A 262 1.53 23.32 -2.76
N VAL A 263 0.81 24.33 -3.23
CA VAL A 263 -0.56 24.19 -3.76
C VAL A 263 -0.52 23.39 -5.06
N SER A 264 0.35 23.76 -6.01
CA SER A 264 0.46 23.07 -7.30
C SER A 264 0.92 21.62 -7.12
N CYS A 265 1.91 21.33 -6.27
CA CYS A 265 2.31 19.94 -5.97
C CYS A 265 1.15 19.14 -5.33
N ALA A 266 0.38 19.75 -4.42
CA ALA A 266 -0.79 19.10 -3.85
C ALA A 266 -1.88 18.84 -4.90
N LEU A 267 -2.08 19.76 -5.85
CA LEU A 267 -3.03 19.60 -6.96
C LEU A 267 -2.61 18.46 -7.89
N ILE A 268 -1.34 18.39 -8.30
CA ILE A 268 -0.82 17.29 -9.12
C ILE A 268 -1.05 15.95 -8.43
N ASP A 269 -0.73 15.83 -7.13
CA ASP A 269 -0.97 14.63 -6.33
C ASP A 269 -2.47 14.28 -6.26
N MET A 270 -3.33 15.28 -6.05
CA MET A 270 -4.77 15.10 -5.94
C MET A 270 -5.40 14.63 -7.26
N TYR A 271 -5.12 15.31 -8.36
CA TYR A 271 -5.60 14.93 -9.69
C TYR A 271 -5.10 13.54 -10.09
N SER A 272 -3.81 13.26 -9.85
CA SER A 272 -3.23 11.93 -10.04
C SER A 272 -3.98 10.87 -9.23
N LYS A 273 -4.19 11.06 -7.92
CA LYS A 273 -4.90 10.07 -7.09
C LYS A 273 -6.39 9.92 -7.43
N CYS A 274 -7.01 10.95 -7.98
CA CYS A 274 -8.41 10.93 -8.39
C CYS A 274 -8.62 10.36 -9.80
N GLY A 275 -7.56 9.98 -10.51
CA GLY A 275 -7.66 9.35 -11.83
C GLY A 275 -7.66 10.31 -13.03
N ASP A 276 -7.40 11.61 -12.80
CA ASP A 276 -7.38 12.62 -13.86
C ASP A 276 -5.94 13.09 -14.09
N ILE A 277 -5.18 12.26 -14.83
CA ILE A 277 -3.76 12.53 -15.09
C ILE A 277 -3.56 13.72 -16.06
N GLU A 278 -4.56 14.03 -16.88
CA GLU A 278 -4.54 15.16 -17.81
C GLU A 278 -4.56 16.49 -17.06
N ASP A 279 -5.49 16.66 -16.11
CA ASP A 279 -5.53 17.85 -15.24
C ASP A 279 -4.24 17.94 -14.39
N ALA A 280 -3.66 16.80 -13.97
CA ALA A 280 -2.39 16.79 -13.24
C ALA A 280 -1.22 17.28 -14.11
N GLN A 281 -1.15 16.85 -15.37
CA GLN A 281 -0.15 17.32 -16.33
C GLN A 281 -0.32 18.81 -16.63
N PHE A 282 -1.56 19.29 -16.79
CA PHE A 282 -1.84 20.70 -17.02
C PHE A 282 -1.31 21.58 -15.88
N VAL A 283 -1.59 21.22 -14.62
CA VAL A 283 -1.06 21.95 -13.45
C VAL A 283 0.47 21.91 -13.40
N PHE A 284 1.08 20.78 -13.80
CA PHE A 284 2.54 20.65 -13.87
C PHE A 284 3.16 21.52 -14.98
N ASP A 285 2.51 21.62 -16.13
CA ASP A 285 2.97 22.42 -17.26
C ASP A 285 2.93 23.92 -16.94
N GLU A 286 1.90 24.37 -16.24
CA GLU A 286 1.74 25.77 -15.80
C GLU A 286 2.74 26.21 -14.71
N LEU A 287 3.46 25.28 -14.08
CA LEU A 287 4.46 25.64 -13.06
C LEU A 287 5.59 26.48 -13.67
N PRO A 288 5.84 27.70 -13.15
CA PRO A 288 6.93 28.56 -13.63
C PRO A 288 8.30 27.95 -13.33
N GLU A 289 8.45 27.32 -12.17
CA GLU A 289 9.63 26.56 -11.78
C GLU A 289 9.23 25.16 -11.29
N LYS A 290 9.68 24.14 -12.02
CA LYS A 290 9.41 22.74 -11.70
C LYS A 290 10.46 22.22 -10.69
N SER A 291 10.09 22.20 -9.41
CA SER A 291 10.95 21.63 -8.36
C SER A 291 11.09 20.11 -8.46
N THR A 292 12.08 19.54 -7.77
CA THR A 292 12.23 18.09 -7.56
C THR A 292 10.93 17.45 -7.06
N VAL A 293 10.19 18.11 -6.17
CA VAL A 293 8.91 17.61 -5.65
C VAL A 293 7.84 17.59 -6.75
N GLY A 294 7.75 18.62 -7.58
CA GLY A 294 6.84 18.67 -8.72
C GLY A 294 7.09 17.53 -9.72
N TRP A 295 8.36 17.35 -10.13
CA TRP A 295 8.79 16.25 -11.00
C TRP A 295 8.49 14.88 -10.39
N ASN A 296 8.87 14.66 -9.13
CA ASN A 296 8.60 13.40 -8.45
C ASN A 296 7.08 13.11 -8.36
N THR A 297 6.26 14.14 -8.15
CA THR A 297 4.79 13.98 -8.03
C THR A 297 4.16 13.59 -9.37
N ILE A 298 4.51 14.26 -10.47
CA ILE A 298 3.95 13.93 -11.79
C ILE A 298 4.44 12.56 -12.28
N ILE A 299 5.73 12.25 -12.12
CA ILE A 299 6.29 10.93 -12.50
C ILE A 299 5.61 9.82 -11.70
N ALA A 300 5.41 10.02 -10.38
CA ALA A 300 4.68 9.05 -9.56
C ALA A 300 3.20 8.92 -9.96
N GLY A 301 2.56 10.00 -10.39
CA GLY A 301 1.20 10.02 -10.92
C GLY A 301 1.04 9.18 -12.18
N TYR A 302 1.90 9.38 -13.18
CA TYR A 302 1.93 8.55 -14.40
C TYR A 302 2.20 7.09 -14.06
N ALA A 303 3.18 6.83 -13.19
CA ALA A 303 3.47 5.48 -12.73
C ALA A 303 2.23 4.86 -12.08
N LEU A 304 1.50 5.56 -11.22
CA LEU A 304 0.32 5.05 -10.50
C LEU A 304 -0.73 4.46 -11.44
N HIS A 305 -0.96 5.11 -12.59
CA HIS A 305 -1.96 4.71 -13.59
C HIS A 305 -1.46 3.72 -14.64
N GLY A 306 -0.21 3.25 -14.53
CA GLY A 306 0.36 2.25 -15.43
C GLY A 306 1.04 2.81 -16.68
N TYR A 307 1.05 4.13 -16.87
CA TYR A 307 1.78 4.85 -17.92
C TYR A 307 3.29 4.90 -17.62
N SER A 308 3.90 3.72 -17.57
CA SER A 308 5.26 3.54 -17.05
C SER A 308 6.33 4.03 -18.03
N GLU A 309 6.07 3.98 -19.34
CA GLU A 309 6.97 4.50 -20.39
C GLU A 309 6.95 6.04 -20.42
N GLU A 310 5.77 6.64 -20.27
CA GLU A 310 5.59 8.09 -20.15
C GLU A 310 6.26 8.59 -18.86
N ALA A 311 6.14 7.85 -17.75
CA ALA A 311 6.83 8.16 -16.51
C ALA A 311 8.37 8.12 -16.66
N LEU A 312 8.92 7.17 -17.42
CA LEU A 312 10.35 7.17 -17.77
C LEU A 312 10.73 8.35 -18.66
N SER A 313 9.86 8.74 -19.60
CA SER A 313 10.09 9.89 -20.48
C SER A 313 10.18 11.19 -19.68
N LEU A 314 9.24 11.42 -18.76
CA LEU A 314 9.27 12.56 -17.84
C LEU A 314 10.53 12.57 -16.94
N TYR A 315 11.04 11.40 -16.56
CA TYR A 315 12.32 11.31 -15.85
C TYR A 315 13.50 11.78 -16.71
N TYR A 316 13.55 11.39 -17.99
CA TYR A 316 14.60 11.87 -18.88
C TYR A 316 14.52 13.39 -19.07
N GLU A 317 13.32 13.96 -19.18
CA GLU A 317 13.11 15.41 -19.19
C GLU A 317 13.56 16.10 -17.88
N MET A 318 13.28 15.49 -16.71
CA MET A 318 13.81 15.97 -15.42
C MET A 318 15.35 15.97 -15.42
N ARG A 319 15.98 14.95 -16.01
CA ARG A 319 17.43 14.84 -16.09
C ARG A 319 18.03 15.89 -17.02
N GLU A 320 17.40 16.11 -18.17
CA GLU A 320 17.84 17.09 -19.19
C GLU A 320 17.66 18.53 -18.72
N SER A 321 16.62 18.82 -17.93
CA SER A 321 16.42 20.12 -17.28
C SER A 321 17.41 20.41 -16.15
N GLY A 322 18.30 19.47 -15.81
CA GLY A 322 19.34 19.67 -14.81
C GLY A 322 18.84 19.75 -13.36
N VAL A 323 17.58 19.39 -13.11
CA VAL A 323 17.01 19.41 -11.77
C VAL A 323 17.66 18.32 -10.91
N LYS A 324 18.08 18.70 -9.70
CA LYS A 324 18.71 17.78 -8.77
C LYS A 324 17.74 16.67 -8.37
N MET A 325 18.14 15.43 -8.59
CA MET A 325 17.42 14.23 -8.17
C MET A 325 17.66 13.94 -6.69
N ASP A 326 16.64 13.39 -6.03
CA ASP A 326 16.73 12.94 -4.64
C ASP A 326 16.45 11.43 -4.53
N HIS A 327 16.53 10.90 -3.31
CA HIS A 327 16.23 9.50 -3.02
C HIS A 327 14.80 9.08 -3.42
N PHE A 328 13.83 10.00 -3.39
CA PHE A 328 12.47 9.73 -3.86
C PHE A 328 12.42 9.53 -5.38
N THR A 329 13.17 10.33 -6.15
CA THR A 329 13.28 10.14 -7.60
C THR A 329 13.72 8.72 -7.93
N PHE A 330 14.82 8.25 -7.32
CA PHE A 330 15.31 6.88 -7.56
C PHE A 330 14.34 5.80 -7.07
N SER A 331 13.66 6.01 -5.94
CA SER A 331 12.62 5.09 -5.48
C SER A 331 11.45 4.98 -6.46
N ILE A 332 11.04 6.08 -7.09
CA ILE A 332 9.97 6.09 -8.10
C ILE A 332 10.45 5.35 -9.35
N LEU A 333 11.69 5.59 -9.81
CA LEU A 333 12.26 4.91 -10.97
C LEU A 333 12.38 3.41 -10.77
N VAL A 334 12.84 2.96 -9.61
CA VAL A 334 12.90 1.52 -9.30
C VAL A 334 11.50 0.92 -9.42
N ARG A 335 10.46 1.57 -8.87
CA ARG A 335 9.07 1.10 -9.00
C ARG A 335 8.57 1.06 -10.43
N ILE A 336 8.92 2.06 -11.25
CA ILE A 336 8.59 2.09 -12.69
C ILE A 336 9.28 0.92 -13.40
N CYS A 337 10.57 0.69 -13.13
CA CYS A 337 11.32 -0.41 -13.72
C CYS A 337 10.79 -1.80 -13.28
N THR A 338 10.30 -1.93 -12.04
CA THR A 338 9.60 -3.14 -11.57
C THR A 338 8.38 -3.44 -12.43
N ARG A 339 7.61 -2.41 -12.83
CA ARG A 339 6.38 -2.55 -13.62
C ARG A 339 6.64 -2.81 -15.09
N LEU A 340 7.62 -2.11 -15.67
CA LEU A 340 8.04 -2.33 -17.06
C LEU A 340 8.74 -3.66 -17.26
N ALA A 341 9.04 -4.41 -16.18
CA ALA A 341 9.93 -5.55 -16.23
C ALA A 341 11.21 -5.19 -17.01
N SER A 342 11.86 -4.07 -16.63
CA SER A 342 13.11 -3.65 -17.25
C SER A 342 14.28 -3.72 -16.27
N PHE A 343 15.02 -4.84 -16.32
CA PHE A 343 16.16 -5.09 -15.44
C PHE A 343 17.31 -4.11 -15.62
N GLU A 344 17.61 -3.75 -16.87
CA GLU A 344 18.72 -2.85 -17.18
C GLU A 344 18.47 -1.43 -16.65
N HIS A 345 17.25 -0.90 -16.83
CA HIS A 345 16.88 0.40 -16.27
C HIS A 345 16.90 0.39 -14.74
N ALA A 346 16.48 -0.72 -14.11
CA ALA A 346 16.56 -0.85 -12.65
C ALA A 346 18.01 -0.88 -12.14
N LYS A 347 18.93 -1.57 -12.84
CA LYS A 347 20.36 -1.53 -12.52
C LYS A 347 20.94 -0.14 -12.67
N GLN A 348 20.56 0.58 -13.72
CA GLN A 348 20.97 1.98 -13.91
C GLN A 348 20.43 2.88 -12.79
N ALA A 349 19.17 2.69 -12.38
CA ALA A 349 18.57 3.40 -11.26
C ALA A 349 19.29 3.09 -9.94
N HIS A 350 19.61 1.82 -9.66
CA HIS A 350 20.38 1.41 -8.48
C HIS A 350 21.80 2.02 -8.50
N ALA A 351 22.53 1.96 -9.62
CA ALA A 351 23.83 2.60 -9.76
C ALA A 351 23.75 4.12 -9.60
N GLY A 352 22.70 4.75 -10.15
CA GLY A 352 22.40 6.17 -10.00
C GLY A 352 22.19 6.55 -8.53
N LEU A 353 21.37 5.80 -7.80
CA LEU A 353 21.10 5.98 -6.38
C LEU A 353 22.39 5.95 -5.54
N VAL A 354 23.28 4.97 -5.80
CA VAL A 354 24.58 4.89 -5.11
C VAL A 354 25.47 6.08 -5.47
N ARG A 355 25.57 6.43 -6.76
CA ARG A 355 26.40 7.54 -7.24
C ARG A 355 26.00 8.90 -6.67
N HIS A 356 24.70 9.10 -6.40
CA HIS A 356 24.18 10.33 -5.81
C HIS A 356 24.25 10.36 -4.27
N GLY A 357 24.89 9.35 -3.65
CA GLY A 357 25.07 9.29 -2.20
C GLY A 357 23.87 8.77 -1.42
N PHE A 358 22.87 8.19 -2.10
CA PHE A 358 21.67 7.63 -1.47
C PHE A 358 21.76 6.13 -1.21
N GLY A 359 22.97 5.54 -1.31
CA GLY A 359 23.20 4.10 -1.14
C GLY A 359 22.71 3.52 0.20
N SER A 360 22.57 4.35 1.23
CA SER A 360 22.07 3.96 2.55
C SER A 360 20.63 4.42 2.83
N ASP A 361 19.94 5.00 1.85
CA ASP A 361 18.56 5.49 2.03
C ASP A 361 17.57 4.33 2.21
N ILE A 362 16.78 4.38 3.28
CA ILE A 362 15.87 3.28 3.64
C ILE A 362 14.73 3.10 2.63
N VAL A 363 14.17 4.19 2.11
CA VAL A 363 13.00 4.15 1.22
C VAL A 363 13.42 3.54 -0.12
N ALA A 364 14.53 4.03 -0.66
CA ALA A 364 15.04 3.61 -1.95
C ALA A 364 15.61 2.18 -1.89
N ASN A 365 16.31 1.79 -0.82
CA ASN A 365 16.74 0.40 -0.64
C ASN A 365 15.57 -0.56 -0.41
N THR A 366 14.50 -0.15 0.29
CA THR A 366 13.28 -0.98 0.43
C THR A 366 12.62 -1.22 -0.93
N ALA A 367 12.58 -0.21 -1.81
CA ALA A 367 12.09 -0.38 -3.18
C ALA A 367 12.98 -1.34 -4.01
N LEU A 368 14.30 -1.31 -3.80
CA LEU A 368 15.23 -2.26 -4.42
C LEU A 368 15.04 -3.70 -3.92
N VAL A 369 14.79 -3.90 -2.62
CA VAL A 369 14.45 -5.22 -2.05
C VAL A 369 13.21 -5.80 -2.74
N ASP A 370 12.14 -5.00 -2.87
CA ASP A 370 10.91 -5.40 -3.58
C ASP A 370 11.19 -5.70 -5.07
N PHE A 371 11.99 -4.85 -5.73
CA PHE A 371 12.38 -5.04 -7.12
C PHE A 371 13.12 -6.36 -7.34
N TYR A 372 14.22 -6.61 -6.62
CA TYR A 372 15.03 -7.83 -6.79
C TYR A 372 14.23 -9.09 -6.43
N SER A 373 13.38 -9.02 -5.41
CA SER A 373 12.46 -10.10 -5.06
C SER A 373 11.50 -10.43 -6.20
N LYS A 374 10.89 -9.42 -6.83
CA LYS A 374 9.99 -9.56 -7.99
C LYS A 374 10.70 -9.88 -9.31
N TRP A 375 12.03 -9.88 -9.32
CA TRP A 375 12.86 -10.23 -10.47
C TRP A 375 13.52 -11.60 -10.36
N GLY A 376 13.11 -12.41 -9.38
CA GLY A 376 13.66 -13.75 -9.20
C GLY A 376 15.02 -13.80 -8.51
N ARG A 377 15.54 -12.66 -8.01
CA ARG A 377 16.89 -12.48 -7.45
C ARG A 377 16.83 -12.27 -5.93
N ILE A 378 16.29 -13.24 -5.20
CA ILE A 378 16.05 -13.11 -3.75
C ILE A 378 17.36 -12.92 -2.96
N GLU A 379 18.47 -13.49 -3.42
CA GLU A 379 19.79 -13.32 -2.79
C GLU A 379 20.30 -11.88 -2.93
N ASP A 380 20.08 -11.24 -4.09
CA ASP A 380 20.41 -9.82 -4.26
C ASP A 380 19.51 -8.95 -3.37
N ALA A 381 18.22 -9.30 -3.24
CA ALA A 381 17.30 -8.62 -2.34
C ALA A 381 17.77 -8.70 -0.87
N GLN A 382 18.22 -9.88 -0.43
CA GLN A 382 18.83 -10.09 0.88
C GLN A 382 20.08 -9.20 1.07
N HIS A 383 20.97 -9.17 0.07
CA HIS A 383 22.19 -8.35 0.14
C HIS A 383 21.90 -6.85 0.25
N VAL A 384 20.91 -6.35 -0.50
CA VAL A 384 20.46 -4.96 -0.38
C VAL A 384 19.87 -4.71 1.02
N PHE A 385 19.03 -5.63 1.51
CA PHE A 385 18.43 -5.52 2.83
C PHE A 385 19.47 -5.49 3.96
N ASP A 386 20.49 -6.35 3.90
CA ASP A 386 21.53 -6.43 4.93
C ASP A 386 22.31 -5.12 5.04
N LYS A 387 22.53 -4.43 3.92
CA LYS A 387 23.20 -3.12 3.86
C LYS A 387 22.38 -1.95 4.39
N ILE A 388 21.08 -2.11 4.67
CA ILE A 388 20.25 -1.05 5.24
C ILE A 388 20.70 -0.81 6.70
N PRO A 389 21.22 0.40 7.04
CA PRO A 389 21.76 0.66 8.39
C PRO A 389 20.70 0.61 9.49
N CYS A 390 19.53 1.20 9.21
CA CYS A 390 18.39 1.24 10.13
C CYS A 390 17.20 0.62 9.42
N LYS A 391 16.88 -0.64 9.70
CA LYS A 391 15.75 -1.34 9.10
C LYS A 391 14.45 -0.91 9.77
N ASN A 392 13.39 -0.73 8.98
CA ASN A 392 12.04 -0.45 9.49
C ASN A 392 11.08 -1.58 9.12
N LEU A 393 9.87 -1.53 9.66
CA LEU A 393 8.85 -2.56 9.43
C LEU A 393 8.55 -2.79 7.93
N ILE A 394 8.64 -1.75 7.10
CA ILE A 394 8.37 -1.86 5.65
C ILE A 394 9.48 -2.67 4.97
N SER A 395 10.75 -2.41 5.29
CA SER A 395 11.89 -3.16 4.74
C SER A 395 11.85 -4.64 5.13
N TRP A 396 11.49 -4.96 6.39
CA TRP A 396 11.32 -6.34 6.85
C TRP A 396 10.17 -7.03 6.10
N ASN A 397 9.01 -6.38 6.01
CA ASN A 397 7.85 -6.93 5.31
C ASN A 397 8.13 -7.19 3.82
N ALA A 398 8.90 -6.31 3.16
CA ALA A 398 9.27 -6.48 1.76
C ALA A 398 10.10 -7.75 1.54
N LEU A 399 11.07 -8.02 2.41
CA LEU A 399 11.91 -9.21 2.31
C LEU A 399 11.16 -10.49 2.72
N ILE A 400 10.37 -10.47 3.80
CA ILE A 400 9.54 -11.61 4.23
C ILE A 400 8.58 -12.03 3.09
N ALA A 401 7.89 -11.05 2.48
CA ALA A 401 7.03 -11.31 1.32
C ALA A 401 7.83 -11.82 0.12
N GLY A 402 9.05 -11.32 -0.07
CA GLY A 402 10.00 -11.80 -1.08
C GLY A 402 10.29 -13.29 -0.92
N TYR A 403 10.72 -13.73 0.25
CA TYR A 403 10.99 -15.15 0.53
C TYR A 403 9.73 -16.02 0.35
N GLY A 404 8.58 -15.56 0.86
CA GLY A 404 7.30 -16.27 0.66
C GLY A 404 6.97 -16.48 -0.82
N ASN A 405 7.10 -15.45 -1.65
CA ASN A 405 6.87 -15.55 -3.10
C ASN A 405 7.89 -16.45 -3.84
N HIS A 406 8.96 -16.89 -3.18
CA HIS A 406 9.96 -17.81 -3.74
C HIS A 406 9.82 -19.25 -3.18
N GLY A 407 8.78 -19.51 -2.39
CA GLY A 407 8.55 -20.81 -1.75
C GLY A 407 9.44 -21.08 -0.53
N ARG A 408 10.18 -20.07 -0.06
CA ARG A 408 11.16 -20.15 1.04
C ARG A 408 10.52 -19.72 2.37
N GLY A 409 9.54 -20.50 2.80
CA GLY A 409 8.67 -20.18 3.93
C GLY A 409 9.38 -20.19 5.29
N ASP A 410 10.30 -21.14 5.49
CA ASP A 410 11.07 -21.23 6.74
C ASP A 410 11.94 -19.98 6.93
N GLU A 411 12.66 -19.53 5.89
CA GLU A 411 13.46 -18.30 5.96
C GLU A 411 12.58 -17.06 6.18
N ALA A 412 11.36 -17.04 5.64
CA ALA A 412 10.41 -15.96 5.90
C ALA A 412 9.97 -15.91 7.37
N ILE A 413 9.77 -17.08 8.00
CA ILE A 413 9.44 -17.19 9.43
C ILE A 413 10.64 -16.81 10.29
N GLU A 414 11.85 -17.26 9.96
CA GLU A 414 13.08 -16.88 10.66
C GLU A 414 13.30 -15.36 10.65
N LEU A 415 13.04 -14.71 9.50
CA LEU A 415 13.08 -13.25 9.40
C LEU A 415 12.01 -12.57 10.24
N PHE A 416 10.79 -13.12 10.28
CA PHE A 416 9.73 -12.61 11.15
C PHE A 416 10.12 -12.71 12.62
N GLU A 417 10.65 -13.84 13.08
CA GLU A 417 11.11 -14.01 14.46
C GLU A 417 12.29 -13.09 14.80
N LYS A 418 13.24 -12.92 13.87
CA LYS A 418 14.36 -11.98 14.03
C LYS A 418 13.85 -10.54 14.16
N MET A 419 12.87 -10.15 13.35
CA MET A 419 12.23 -8.84 13.42
C MET A 419 11.58 -8.59 14.80
N LEU A 420 10.93 -9.60 15.38
CA LEU A 420 10.37 -9.52 16.74
C LEU A 420 11.47 -9.40 17.81
N LYS A 421 12.57 -10.17 17.67
CA LYS A 421 13.73 -10.10 18.58
C LYS A 421 14.41 -8.72 18.56
N GLU A 422 14.38 -8.02 17.42
CA GLU A 422 14.84 -6.63 17.30
C GLU A 422 13.86 -5.59 17.88
N GLY A 423 12.73 -6.03 18.46
CA GLY A 423 11.77 -5.17 19.15
C GLY A 423 10.79 -4.43 18.25
N LEU A 424 10.70 -4.79 16.96
CA LEU A 424 9.69 -4.21 16.07
C LEU A 424 8.31 -4.82 16.34
N ILE A 425 7.30 -3.96 16.35
CA ILE A 425 5.90 -4.37 16.54
C ILE A 425 5.31 -4.73 15.16
N PRO A 426 4.86 -5.98 14.94
CA PRO A 426 4.27 -6.40 13.68
C PRO A 426 2.94 -5.68 13.44
N ASN A 427 2.55 -5.51 12.18
CA ASN A 427 1.24 -4.98 11.81
C ASN A 427 0.49 -5.96 10.90
N HIS A 428 -0.70 -5.59 10.43
CA HIS A 428 -1.48 -6.41 9.51
C HIS A 428 -0.72 -6.79 8.21
N VAL A 429 0.17 -5.93 7.72
CA VAL A 429 0.95 -6.23 6.51
C VAL A 429 2.03 -7.26 6.80
N THR A 430 2.65 -7.20 7.99
CA THR A 430 3.63 -8.18 8.45
C THR A 430 3.01 -9.57 8.54
N PHE A 431 1.86 -9.68 9.21
CA PHE A 431 1.17 -10.96 9.35
C PHE A 431 0.68 -11.50 8.01
N LEU A 432 0.19 -10.64 7.11
CA LEU A 432 -0.14 -11.06 5.76
C LEU A 432 1.07 -11.66 5.03
N ALA A 433 2.24 -11.00 5.09
CA ALA A 433 3.45 -11.47 4.42
C ALA A 433 3.90 -12.86 4.92
N VAL A 434 3.97 -13.06 6.24
CA VAL A 434 4.42 -14.35 6.82
C VAL A 434 3.38 -15.46 6.66
N LEU A 435 2.07 -15.16 6.75
CA LEU A 435 1.01 -16.16 6.51
C LEU A 435 0.92 -16.57 5.04
N SER A 436 1.14 -15.63 4.10
CA SER A 436 1.30 -15.96 2.68
C SER A 436 2.50 -16.86 2.46
N ALA A 437 3.63 -16.61 3.14
CA ALA A 437 4.80 -17.49 3.06
C ALA A 437 4.48 -18.90 3.57
N CYS A 438 3.76 -19.04 4.70
CA CYS A 438 3.30 -20.33 5.20
C CYS A 438 2.39 -21.04 4.17
N SER A 439 1.43 -20.33 3.57
CA SER A 439 0.52 -20.82 2.52
C SER A 439 1.25 -21.28 1.25
N TYR A 440 2.38 -20.66 0.90
CA TYR A 440 3.14 -21.03 -0.29
C TYR A 440 4.12 -22.17 -0.07
N SER A 441 4.48 -22.46 1.18
CA SER A 441 5.42 -23.52 1.56
C SER A 441 4.78 -24.68 2.34
N GLY A 442 3.47 -24.65 2.59
CA GLY A 442 2.74 -25.73 3.27
C GLY A 442 3.04 -25.85 4.76
N LEU A 443 3.38 -24.73 5.42
CA LEU A 443 3.75 -24.70 6.84
C LEU A 443 2.50 -24.51 7.71
N SER A 444 1.59 -25.48 7.72
CA SER A 444 0.27 -25.36 8.36
C SER A 444 0.28 -25.14 9.86
N GLU A 445 1.10 -25.91 10.59
CA GLU A 445 1.22 -25.79 12.04
C GLU A 445 1.72 -24.39 12.43
N ARG A 446 2.84 -23.96 11.82
CA ARG A 446 3.43 -22.64 12.03
C ARG A 446 2.50 -21.52 11.58
N GLY A 447 1.79 -21.69 10.46
CA GLY A 447 0.79 -20.74 10.00
C GLY A 447 -0.35 -20.55 11.01
N TRP A 448 -0.79 -21.63 11.67
CA TRP A 448 -1.82 -21.56 12.71
C TRP A 448 -1.33 -20.84 13.97
N GLU A 449 -0.12 -21.18 14.45
CA GLU A 449 0.51 -20.50 15.58
C GLU A 449 0.62 -18.98 15.34
N ILE A 450 1.11 -18.59 14.15
CA ILE A 450 1.27 -17.19 13.76
C ILE A 450 -0.10 -16.50 13.66
N PHE A 451 -1.11 -17.14 13.08
CA PHE A 451 -2.46 -16.56 12.96
C PHE A 451 -3.10 -16.31 14.33
N GLU A 452 -2.94 -17.22 15.29
CA GLU A 452 -3.44 -17.05 16.65
C GLU A 452 -2.67 -15.97 17.43
N SER A 453 -1.34 -15.91 17.27
CA SER A 453 -0.47 -14.90 17.92
C SER A 453 -0.90 -13.47 17.60
N MET A 454 -1.49 -13.24 16.41
CA MET A 454 -2.04 -11.93 16.03
C MET A 454 -2.96 -11.35 17.10
N SER A 455 -3.90 -12.17 17.58
CA SER A 455 -4.90 -11.74 18.56
C SER A 455 -4.39 -11.88 19.99
N LYS A 456 -3.72 -13.00 20.30
CA LYS A 456 -3.27 -13.34 21.65
C LYS A 456 -2.14 -12.43 22.12
N ASP A 457 -1.09 -12.28 21.31
CA ASP A 457 0.17 -11.64 21.73
C ASP A 457 0.26 -10.19 21.23
N HIS A 458 -0.26 -9.92 20.03
CA HIS A 458 -0.09 -8.61 19.39
C HIS A 458 -1.35 -7.72 19.42
N LYS A 459 -2.50 -8.24 19.89
CA LYS A 459 -3.78 -7.52 19.99
C LYS A 459 -4.27 -6.96 18.63
N ILE A 460 -3.90 -7.63 17.54
CA ILE A 460 -4.26 -7.29 16.16
C ILE A 460 -5.37 -8.22 15.70
N LYS A 461 -6.54 -7.66 15.39
CA LYS A 461 -7.68 -8.43 14.87
C LYS A 461 -7.41 -8.90 13.43
N PRO A 462 -7.52 -10.20 13.11
CA PRO A 462 -7.32 -10.67 11.74
C PRO A 462 -8.37 -10.10 10.78
N ARG A 463 -7.89 -9.59 9.64
CA ARG A 463 -8.70 -9.08 8.51
C ARG A 463 -8.95 -10.17 7.46
N ALA A 464 -9.88 -9.93 6.53
CA ALA A 464 -10.25 -10.85 5.45
C ALA A 464 -9.07 -11.48 4.69
N MET A 465 -8.00 -10.73 4.42
CA MET A 465 -6.83 -11.26 3.72
C MET A 465 -6.07 -12.32 4.54
N HIS A 466 -5.99 -12.18 5.87
CA HIS A 466 -5.36 -13.21 6.72
C HIS A 466 -6.18 -14.50 6.72
N TYR A 467 -7.51 -14.39 6.81
CA TYR A 467 -8.40 -15.55 6.69
C TYR A 467 -8.26 -16.21 5.31
N ALA A 468 -8.16 -15.44 4.23
CA ALA A 468 -7.97 -15.99 2.88
C ALA A 468 -6.66 -16.80 2.79
N CYS A 469 -5.55 -16.31 3.37
CA CYS A 469 -4.29 -17.06 3.42
C CYS A 469 -4.41 -18.35 4.23
N MET A 470 -5.10 -18.33 5.37
CA MET A 470 -5.31 -19.54 6.18
C MET A 470 -6.22 -20.57 5.49
N ILE A 471 -7.29 -20.11 4.81
CA ILE A 471 -8.16 -20.98 4.01
C ILE A 471 -7.38 -21.60 2.85
N GLU A 472 -6.50 -20.83 2.21
CA GLU A 472 -5.63 -21.35 1.15
C GLU A 472 -4.65 -22.40 1.70
N LEU A 473 -4.01 -22.13 2.83
CA LEU A 473 -3.09 -23.05 3.50
C LEU A 473 -3.77 -24.37 3.88
N LEU A 474 -4.85 -24.32 4.67
CA LEU A 474 -5.62 -25.49 5.07
C LEU A 474 -6.19 -26.25 3.86
N GLY A 475 -6.69 -25.50 2.88
CA GLY A 475 -7.27 -26.07 1.68
C GLY A 475 -6.26 -26.81 0.81
N ARG A 476 -5.00 -26.35 0.74
CA ARG A 476 -3.93 -27.07 0.05
C ARG A 476 -3.53 -28.36 0.77
N ASP A 477 -3.58 -28.38 2.10
CA ASP A 477 -3.32 -29.56 2.93
C ASP A 477 -4.47 -30.59 2.93
N GLY A 478 -5.60 -30.27 2.29
CA GLY A 478 -6.76 -31.17 2.21
C GLY A 478 -7.71 -31.07 3.40
N LEU A 479 -7.44 -30.17 4.34
CA LEU A 479 -8.28 -29.87 5.51
C LEU A 479 -9.46 -28.96 5.10
N LEU A 480 -10.28 -29.45 4.17
CA LEU A 480 -11.37 -28.69 3.54
C LEU A 480 -12.48 -28.33 4.54
N ASP A 481 -12.75 -29.20 5.50
CA ASP A 481 -13.78 -28.98 6.52
C ASP A 481 -13.35 -27.88 7.50
N GLU A 482 -12.08 -27.89 7.92
CA GLU A 482 -11.46 -26.85 8.73
C GLU A 482 -11.39 -25.52 7.98
N ALA A 483 -10.99 -25.55 6.71
CA ALA A 483 -10.96 -24.37 5.84
C ALA A 483 -12.37 -23.74 5.70
N TYR A 484 -13.40 -24.57 5.50
CA TYR A 484 -14.77 -24.12 5.42
C TYR A 484 -15.31 -23.63 6.78
N ALA A 485 -14.96 -24.30 7.87
CA ALA A 485 -15.30 -23.87 9.23
C ALA A 485 -14.70 -22.50 9.54
N LEU A 486 -13.43 -22.28 9.20
CA LEU A 486 -12.76 -20.98 9.37
C LEU A 486 -13.41 -19.88 8.52
N LEU A 487 -13.80 -20.19 7.28
CA LEU A 487 -14.55 -19.26 6.43
C LEU A 487 -15.87 -18.84 7.08
N ARG A 488 -16.63 -19.78 7.66
CA ARG A 488 -17.90 -19.50 8.34
C ARG A 488 -17.74 -18.76 9.67
N ALA A 489 -16.64 -19.02 10.39
CA ALA A 489 -16.34 -18.38 11.67
C ALA A 489 -15.85 -16.92 11.53
N ALA A 490 -15.59 -16.44 10.30
CA ALA A 490 -15.12 -15.09 10.07
C ALA A 490 -16.10 -14.03 10.63
N PRO A 491 -15.61 -13.00 11.35
CA PRO A 491 -16.45 -11.98 11.99
C PRO A 491 -17.02 -10.94 11.00
N PHE A 492 -16.97 -11.22 9.70
CA PHE A 492 -17.41 -10.36 8.61
C PHE A 492 -17.90 -11.23 7.45
N LYS A 493 -18.62 -10.62 6.51
CA LYS A 493 -19.08 -11.31 5.30
C LYS A 493 -17.86 -11.83 4.51
N PRO A 494 -17.74 -13.13 4.22
CA PRO A 494 -16.62 -13.68 3.48
C PRO A 494 -16.43 -13.00 2.12
N THR A 495 -15.19 -12.67 1.79
CA THR A 495 -14.83 -11.95 0.56
C THR A 495 -14.65 -12.91 -0.62
N ALA A 496 -14.59 -12.38 -1.84
CA ALA A 496 -14.36 -13.19 -3.04
C ALA A 496 -13.03 -13.97 -2.96
N ASN A 497 -11.96 -13.37 -2.44
CA ASN A 497 -10.67 -14.05 -2.29
C ASN A 497 -10.74 -15.27 -1.35
N MET A 498 -11.54 -15.22 -0.28
CA MET A 498 -11.73 -16.35 0.63
C MET A 498 -12.45 -17.51 -0.06
N TRP A 499 -13.50 -17.22 -0.83
CA TRP A 499 -14.19 -18.24 -1.63
C TRP A 499 -13.34 -18.78 -2.78
N ALA A 500 -12.53 -17.94 -3.42
CA ALA A 500 -11.61 -18.34 -4.49
C ALA A 500 -10.51 -19.28 -3.97
N ALA A 501 -9.98 -19.02 -2.77
CA ALA A 501 -9.05 -19.93 -2.09
C ALA A 501 -9.69 -21.30 -1.84
N LEU A 502 -10.92 -21.31 -1.29
CA LEU A 502 -11.66 -22.55 -1.07
C LEU A 502 -11.99 -23.31 -2.35
N LEU A 503 -12.44 -22.61 -3.41
CA LEU A 503 -12.72 -23.22 -4.71
C LEU A 503 -11.46 -23.86 -5.32
N THR A 504 -10.32 -23.20 -5.16
CA THR A 504 -9.02 -23.73 -5.62
C THR A 504 -8.63 -24.98 -4.84
N ALA A 505 -8.85 -25.01 -3.53
CA ALA A 505 -8.62 -26.18 -2.69
C ALA A 505 -9.53 -27.36 -3.09
N CYS A 506 -10.82 -27.11 -3.33
CA CYS A 506 -11.76 -28.12 -3.82
C CYS A 506 -11.34 -28.71 -5.17
N ARG A 507 -10.70 -27.92 -6.04
CA ARG A 507 -10.13 -28.43 -7.30
C ARG A 507 -8.95 -29.36 -7.05
N ILE A 508 -8.08 -29.05 -6.08
CA ILE A 508 -6.90 -29.86 -5.78
C ILE A 508 -7.31 -31.21 -5.20
N HIS A 509 -8.30 -31.22 -4.30
CA HIS A 509 -8.75 -32.41 -3.57
C HIS A 509 -10.05 -33.02 -4.12
N GLU A 510 -10.43 -32.66 -5.35
CA GLU A 510 -11.58 -33.20 -6.09
C GLU A 510 -12.92 -33.16 -5.33
N ASN A 511 -13.11 -32.19 -4.43
CA ASN A 511 -14.35 -32.05 -3.67
C ASN A 511 -15.41 -31.29 -4.49
N LEU A 512 -16.23 -32.06 -5.20
CA LEU A 512 -17.26 -31.54 -6.11
C LEU A 512 -18.30 -30.66 -5.40
N GLU A 513 -18.83 -31.10 -4.26
CA GLU A 513 -19.96 -30.43 -3.60
C GLU A 513 -19.55 -29.09 -2.99
N LEU A 514 -18.41 -29.05 -2.29
CA LEU A 514 -17.88 -27.80 -1.75
C LEU A 514 -17.40 -26.86 -2.88
N GLY A 515 -16.85 -27.42 -3.95
CA GLY A 515 -16.44 -26.68 -5.16
C GLY A 515 -17.62 -25.99 -5.84
N LYS A 516 -18.76 -26.67 -6.02
CA LYS A 516 -20.00 -26.06 -6.55
C LYS A 516 -20.46 -24.89 -5.68
N LEU A 517 -20.53 -25.10 -4.36
CA LEU A 517 -20.94 -24.06 -3.42
C LEU A 517 -20.05 -22.81 -3.53
N ALA A 518 -18.73 -23.00 -3.53
CA ALA A 518 -17.78 -21.89 -3.63
C ALA A 518 -17.91 -21.14 -4.97
N ALA A 519 -18.08 -21.87 -6.08
CA ALA A 519 -18.27 -21.27 -7.41
C ALA A 519 -19.58 -20.48 -7.51
N GLU A 520 -20.70 -20.98 -6.97
CA GLU A 520 -21.98 -20.25 -6.95
C GLU A 520 -21.87 -18.92 -6.19
N LYS A 521 -21.17 -18.92 -5.05
CA LYS A 521 -20.91 -17.68 -4.30
C LYS A 521 -20.07 -16.71 -5.12
N LEU A 522 -19.02 -17.19 -5.78
CA LEU A 522 -18.16 -16.37 -6.63
C LEU A 522 -18.89 -15.80 -7.85
N TYR A 523 -19.82 -16.53 -8.48
CA TYR A 523 -20.60 -16.01 -9.60
C TYR A 523 -21.50 -14.85 -9.21
N GLY A 524 -22.03 -14.86 -7.97
CA GLY A 524 -22.78 -13.74 -7.42
C GLY A 524 -21.91 -12.52 -7.08
N MET A 525 -20.61 -12.71 -6.83
CA MET A 525 -19.69 -11.65 -6.39
C MET A 525 -18.87 -11.05 -7.54
N GLU A 526 -18.35 -11.89 -8.44
CA GLU A 526 -17.43 -11.55 -9.53
C GLU A 526 -17.90 -12.22 -10.85
N PRO A 527 -19.03 -11.80 -11.43
CA PRO A 527 -19.65 -12.48 -12.58
C PRO A 527 -18.83 -12.40 -13.88
N GLU A 528 -17.85 -11.50 -13.97
CA GLU A 528 -17.01 -11.29 -15.15
C GLU A 528 -15.65 -12.01 -15.04
N LYS A 529 -15.33 -12.58 -13.88
CA LYS A 529 -14.02 -13.16 -13.62
C LYS A 529 -13.92 -14.57 -14.19
N LEU A 530 -13.32 -14.66 -15.38
CA LEU A 530 -13.13 -15.90 -16.13
C LEU A 530 -12.49 -17.04 -15.32
N SER A 531 -11.51 -16.74 -14.45
CA SER A 531 -10.80 -17.76 -13.67
C SER A 531 -11.73 -18.60 -12.80
N ASN A 532 -12.79 -18.01 -12.24
CA ASN A 532 -13.72 -18.72 -11.34
C ASN A 532 -14.49 -19.81 -12.10
N TYR A 533 -14.89 -19.53 -13.35
CA TYR A 533 -15.54 -20.48 -14.23
C TYR A 533 -14.61 -21.60 -14.67
N ILE A 534 -13.34 -21.28 -14.97
CA ILE A 534 -12.34 -22.27 -15.39
C ILE A 534 -12.07 -23.27 -14.27
N VAL A 535 -11.95 -22.82 -13.02
CA VAL A 535 -11.71 -23.72 -11.88
C VAL A 535 -12.89 -24.69 -11.70
N LEU A 536 -14.14 -24.22 -11.82
CA LEU A 536 -15.31 -25.10 -11.78
C LEU A 536 -15.37 -26.07 -12.97
N LEU A 537 -15.05 -25.60 -14.17
CA LEU A 537 -14.97 -26.44 -15.36
C LEU A 537 -13.98 -27.59 -15.17
N ASN A 538 -12.81 -27.29 -14.59
CA ASN A 538 -11.80 -28.30 -14.28
C ASN A 538 -12.28 -29.32 -13.22
N ILE A 539 -13.05 -28.87 -12.21
CA ILE A 539 -13.67 -29.76 -11.23
C ILE A 539 -14.68 -30.69 -11.90
N TYR A 540 -15.53 -30.18 -12.80
CA TYR A 540 -16.48 -31.03 -13.52
C TYR A 540 -15.79 -32.03 -14.45
N ASN A 541 -14.73 -31.61 -15.14
CA ASN A 541 -13.97 -32.50 -16.03
C ASN A 541 -13.28 -33.62 -15.25
N SER A 542 -12.60 -33.31 -14.14
CA SER A 542 -11.94 -34.32 -13.29
C SER A 542 -12.96 -35.28 -12.64
N SER A 543 -14.14 -34.79 -12.27
CA SER A 543 -15.22 -35.61 -11.72
C SER A 543 -16.06 -36.36 -12.78
N GLY A 544 -15.72 -36.28 -14.07
CA GLY A 544 -16.47 -36.94 -15.16
C GLY A 544 -17.87 -36.37 -15.45
N LYS A 545 -18.18 -35.16 -14.95
CA LYS A 545 -19.48 -34.48 -15.10
C LYS A 545 -19.57 -33.66 -16.39
N LEU A 546 -19.57 -34.35 -17.53
CA LEU A 546 -19.45 -33.71 -18.85
C LEU A 546 -20.62 -32.77 -19.21
N LYS A 547 -21.84 -33.07 -18.74
CA LYS A 547 -23.02 -32.22 -19.02
C LYS A 547 -22.92 -30.88 -18.31
N GLU A 548 -22.50 -30.90 -17.06
CA GLU A 548 -22.30 -29.72 -16.23
C GLU A 548 -21.12 -28.88 -16.75
N ALA A 549 -20.02 -29.53 -17.16
CA ALA A 549 -18.90 -28.89 -17.85
C ALA A 549 -19.35 -28.14 -19.12
N ALA A 550 -20.16 -28.79 -19.97
CA ALA A 550 -20.72 -28.16 -21.16
C ALA A 550 -21.60 -26.94 -20.82
N GLY A 551 -22.35 -27.00 -19.71
CA GLY A 551 -23.14 -25.87 -19.20
C GLY A 551 -22.27 -24.66 -18.79
N VAL A 552 -21.11 -24.90 -18.17
CA VAL A 552 -20.15 -23.83 -17.84
C VAL A 552 -19.59 -23.19 -19.11
N VAL A 553 -19.19 -23.99 -20.10
CA VAL A 553 -18.68 -23.48 -21.40
C VAL A 553 -19.75 -22.65 -22.12
N GLN A 554 -21.01 -23.10 -22.11
CA GLN A 554 -22.11 -22.34 -22.69
C GLN A 554 -22.31 -21.00 -21.97
N THR A 555 -22.17 -20.98 -20.64
CA THR A 555 -22.26 -19.75 -19.84
C THR A 555 -21.13 -18.77 -20.19
N LEU A 556 -19.89 -19.26 -20.33
CA LEU A 556 -18.75 -18.45 -20.76
C LEU A 556 -19.01 -17.80 -22.13
N ARG A 557 -19.49 -18.59 -23.11
CA ARG A 557 -19.85 -18.08 -24.45
C ARG A 557 -20.94 -17.01 -24.39
N ARG A 558 -22.01 -17.23 -23.62
CA ARG A 558 -23.10 -16.24 -23.45
C ARG A 558 -22.62 -14.93 -22.85
N LYS A 559 -21.61 -14.98 -21.97
CA LYS A 559 -21.00 -13.80 -21.34
C LYS A 559 -19.89 -13.15 -22.17
N GLY A 560 -19.52 -13.73 -23.31
CA GLY A 560 -18.41 -13.23 -24.13
C GLY A 560 -17.02 -13.43 -23.52
N LEU A 561 -16.89 -14.23 -22.46
CA LEU A 561 -15.62 -14.52 -21.80
C LEU A 561 -14.86 -15.59 -22.61
N ARG A 562 -13.63 -15.28 -23.04
CA ARG A 562 -12.78 -16.17 -23.85
C ARG A 562 -11.51 -16.54 -23.11
N MET A 563 -11.14 -17.82 -23.17
CA MET A 563 -9.82 -18.26 -22.69
C MET A 563 -8.75 -17.80 -23.68
N LEU A 564 -7.82 -16.98 -23.20
CA LEU A 564 -6.61 -16.67 -23.96
C LEU A 564 -5.65 -17.86 -23.88
N PRO A 565 -4.91 -18.16 -24.95
CA PRO A 565 -3.91 -19.20 -24.92
C PRO A 565 -2.83 -18.82 -23.89
N VAL A 566 -2.44 -19.82 -23.13
CA VAL A 566 -1.28 -19.77 -22.25
C VAL A 566 -0.05 -19.35 -23.06
N CYS A 567 0.73 -18.41 -22.51
CA CYS A 567 2.01 -18.04 -23.09
C CYS A 567 3.11 -18.12 -22.03
N THR A 568 4.27 -18.54 -22.49
CA THR A 568 5.52 -18.49 -21.73
C THR A 568 6.51 -17.68 -22.54
N TRP A 569 7.31 -16.85 -21.89
CA TRP A 569 8.35 -16.07 -22.57
C TRP A 569 9.67 -16.07 -21.82
N ILE A 570 10.72 -15.80 -22.58
CA ILE A 570 12.10 -15.69 -22.12
C ILE A 570 12.76 -14.49 -22.80
N ASP A 571 13.53 -13.73 -22.03
CA ASP A 571 14.32 -12.62 -22.55
C ASP A 571 15.72 -13.09 -22.91
N VAL A 572 16.06 -13.04 -24.20
CA VAL A 572 17.38 -13.40 -24.72
C VAL A 572 17.92 -12.24 -25.54
N LYS A 573 19.18 -11.84 -25.29
CA LYS A 573 19.83 -10.72 -26.00
C LYS A 573 18.99 -9.44 -26.05
N LYS A 574 18.27 -9.14 -24.95
CA LYS A 574 17.38 -7.97 -24.78
C LYS A 574 16.12 -7.98 -25.67
N ARG A 575 15.67 -9.15 -26.12
CA ARG A 575 14.41 -9.33 -26.83
C ARG A 575 13.58 -10.39 -26.11
N ALA A 576 12.29 -10.12 -25.96
CA ALA A 576 11.33 -11.09 -25.43
C ALA A 576 10.93 -12.05 -26.55
N HIS A 577 11.06 -13.36 -26.30
CA HIS A 577 10.61 -14.42 -27.19
C HIS A 577 9.43 -15.14 -26.55
N PHE A 578 8.28 -15.10 -27.21
CA PHE A 578 7.03 -15.67 -26.73
C PHE A 578 6.79 -17.04 -27.36
N PHE A 579 6.31 -17.98 -26.55
CA PHE A 579 5.97 -19.33 -26.95
C PHE A 579 4.57 -19.67 -26.48
N TYR A 580 3.81 -20.30 -27.36
CA TYR A 580 2.53 -20.93 -27.06
C TYR A 580 2.67 -22.45 -27.14
N SER A 581 1.77 -23.19 -26.49
CA SER A 581 1.81 -24.66 -26.60
C SER A 581 1.62 -25.09 -28.06
N GLY A 582 2.56 -25.88 -28.58
CA GLY A 582 2.57 -26.29 -29.99
C GLY A 582 2.96 -25.20 -30.99
N ASP A 583 3.54 -24.08 -30.55
CA ASP A 583 3.91 -22.95 -31.40
C ASP A 583 4.99 -23.31 -32.44
N LYS A 584 4.74 -22.94 -33.71
CA LYS A 584 5.65 -23.14 -34.85
C LYS A 584 6.05 -21.84 -35.54
N THR A 585 5.72 -20.69 -34.95
CA THR A 585 5.93 -19.37 -35.56
C THR A 585 7.36 -18.86 -35.42
N HIS A 586 8.14 -19.42 -34.50
CA HIS A 586 9.53 -19.00 -34.26
C HIS A 586 10.46 -19.40 -35.42
N SER A 587 11.42 -18.55 -35.77
CA SER A 587 12.39 -18.81 -36.86
C SER A 587 13.21 -20.08 -36.64
N GLU A 588 13.52 -20.38 -35.37
CA GLU A 588 14.33 -21.53 -34.94
C GLU A 588 13.50 -22.75 -34.49
N THR A 589 12.19 -22.79 -34.83
CA THR A 589 11.25 -23.84 -34.38
C THR A 589 11.81 -25.27 -34.52
N LYS A 590 12.43 -25.61 -35.66
CA LYS A 590 12.97 -26.98 -35.88
C LYS A 590 14.02 -27.37 -34.83
N GLN A 591 14.90 -26.44 -34.47
CA GLN A 591 15.97 -26.70 -33.48
C GLN A 591 15.39 -26.76 -32.07
N ILE A 592 14.42 -25.89 -31.76
CA ILE A 592 13.74 -25.88 -30.46
C ILE A 592 13.03 -27.21 -30.22
N TYR A 593 12.29 -27.72 -31.21
CA TYR A 593 11.57 -28.98 -31.09
C TYR A 593 12.52 -30.17 -30.91
N LEU A 594 13.59 -30.25 -31.71
CA LEU A 594 14.62 -31.27 -31.55
C LEU A 594 15.22 -31.24 -30.14
N LYS A 595 15.52 -30.04 -29.63
CA LYS A 595 16.06 -29.88 -28.28
C LYS A 595 15.05 -30.29 -27.19
N VAL A 596 13.76 -30.02 -27.37
CA VAL A 596 12.72 -30.54 -26.46
C VAL A 596 12.70 -32.06 -26.51
N ASP A 597 12.70 -32.68 -27.69
CA ASP A 597 12.67 -34.13 -27.84
C ASP A 597 13.89 -34.79 -27.16
N ASP A 598 15.09 -34.23 -27.35
CA ASP A 598 16.33 -34.67 -26.68
C ASP A 598 16.21 -34.58 -25.16
N LEU A 599 15.77 -33.43 -24.64
CA LEU A 599 15.59 -33.23 -23.20
C LEU A 599 14.55 -34.20 -22.63
N MET A 600 13.43 -34.39 -23.33
CA MET A 600 12.37 -35.31 -22.91
C MET A 600 12.89 -36.76 -22.86
N ALA A 601 13.69 -37.18 -23.84
CA ALA A 601 14.33 -38.49 -23.84
C ALA A 601 15.34 -38.66 -22.70
N GLU A 602 16.06 -37.60 -22.32
CA GLU A 602 17.00 -37.62 -21.20
C GLU A 602 16.33 -37.63 -19.83
N ILE A 603 15.27 -36.83 -19.62
CA ILE A 603 14.56 -36.81 -18.32
C ILE A 603 13.82 -38.12 -18.06
N VAL A 604 13.33 -38.82 -19.09
CA VAL A 604 12.70 -40.14 -18.94
C VAL A 604 13.69 -41.16 -18.39
N LYS A 605 14.97 -41.11 -18.79
CA LYS A 605 16.04 -41.95 -18.22
C LYS A 605 16.28 -41.68 -16.74
N HIS A 606 15.92 -40.49 -16.26
CA HIS A 606 16.05 -40.05 -14.87
C HIS A 606 14.73 -40.17 -14.08
N GLY A 607 13.76 -40.96 -14.59
CA GLY A 607 12.53 -41.28 -13.87
C GLY A 607 11.35 -40.35 -14.14
N PHE A 608 11.41 -39.51 -15.18
CA PHE A 608 10.24 -38.73 -15.58
C PHE A 608 9.13 -39.63 -16.16
N THR A 609 7.94 -39.57 -15.57
CA THR A 609 6.72 -40.21 -16.10
C THR A 609 5.72 -39.12 -16.51
N PRO A 610 5.39 -38.98 -17.80
CA PRO A 610 4.38 -38.02 -18.25
C PRO A 610 3.03 -38.31 -17.60
N GLN A 611 2.34 -37.29 -17.09
CA GLN A 611 0.98 -37.49 -16.59
C GLN A 611 0.02 -37.68 -17.76
N GLN A 612 -0.56 -38.88 -17.90
CA GLN A 612 -1.70 -39.10 -18.80
C GLN A 612 -2.90 -38.37 -18.23
N LYS A 613 -3.27 -37.23 -18.83
CA LYS A 613 -4.62 -36.70 -18.64
C LYS A 613 -5.56 -37.60 -19.44
N THR A 614 -6.61 -38.12 -18.81
CA THR A 614 -7.70 -38.80 -19.50
C THR A 614 -8.32 -37.82 -20.49
N LEU A 615 -7.86 -37.87 -21.73
CA LEU A 615 -8.46 -37.11 -22.81
C LEU A 615 -9.87 -37.67 -23.04
N LEU A 616 -10.81 -36.79 -23.40
CA LEU A 616 -12.15 -37.23 -23.76
C LEU A 616 -12.04 -38.18 -24.98
N PRO A 617 -12.95 -39.14 -25.16
CA PRO A 617 -12.94 -40.08 -26.29
C PRO A 617 -12.97 -39.42 -27.68
N ASP A 618 -13.24 -38.11 -27.73
CA ASP A 618 -13.43 -37.33 -28.95
C ASP A 618 -12.23 -36.41 -29.26
N VAL A 619 -11.11 -36.55 -28.53
CA VAL A 619 -9.91 -35.72 -28.68
C VAL A 619 -8.96 -36.33 -29.71
N ASP A 620 -8.62 -35.54 -30.72
CA ASP A 620 -7.74 -35.89 -31.85
C ASP A 620 -6.32 -36.26 -31.37
N GLU A 621 -5.65 -37.24 -32.01
CA GLU A 621 -4.27 -37.68 -31.68
C GLU A 621 -3.24 -36.52 -31.73
N ASN A 622 -3.60 -35.41 -32.40
CA ASN A 622 -2.81 -34.17 -32.42
C ASN A 622 -2.75 -33.44 -31.07
N GLU A 623 -3.70 -33.63 -30.15
CA GLU A 623 -3.70 -32.98 -28.83
C GLU A 623 -2.79 -33.68 -27.81
N GLU A 624 -2.50 -34.98 -27.95
CA GLU A 624 -1.47 -35.66 -27.13
C GLU A 624 -0.07 -35.08 -27.39
N ARG A 625 0.23 -34.75 -28.65
CA ARG A 625 1.49 -34.07 -29.01
C ARG A 625 1.59 -32.66 -28.41
N ILE A 626 0.47 -31.98 -28.14
CA ILE A 626 0.49 -30.64 -27.52
C ILE A 626 1.02 -30.71 -26.08
N LEU A 627 0.82 -31.83 -25.36
CA LEU A 627 1.33 -32.04 -23.99
C LEU A 627 2.87 -32.15 -23.94
N LEU A 628 3.47 -32.71 -25.00
CA LEU A 628 4.93 -32.79 -25.13
C LEU A 628 5.54 -31.40 -25.36
N TYR A 629 4.85 -30.55 -26.12
CA TYR A 629 5.31 -29.22 -26.53
C TYR A 629 4.57 -28.10 -25.81
N HIS A 630 4.47 -28.20 -24.49
CA HIS A 630 4.04 -27.08 -23.65
C HIS A 630 4.95 -25.86 -23.82
N SER A 631 4.36 -24.68 -23.72
CA SER A 631 5.06 -23.39 -23.89
C SER A 631 6.33 -23.25 -23.04
N GLU A 632 6.30 -23.80 -21.83
CA GLU A 632 7.39 -23.82 -20.86
C GLU A 632 8.60 -24.61 -21.38
N LYS A 633 8.34 -25.81 -21.91
CA LYS A 633 9.38 -26.70 -22.46
C LYS A 633 10.03 -26.06 -23.69
N LEU A 634 9.23 -25.43 -24.55
CA LEU A 634 9.70 -24.69 -25.73
C LEU A 634 10.59 -23.50 -25.33
N ALA A 635 10.15 -22.69 -24.36
CA ALA A 635 10.92 -21.54 -23.87
C ALA A 635 12.25 -21.96 -23.24
N ILE A 636 12.28 -23.04 -22.47
CA ILE A 636 13.51 -23.61 -21.88
C ILE A 636 14.46 -24.09 -22.97
N ALA A 637 13.96 -24.88 -23.93
CA ALA A 637 14.78 -25.38 -25.03
C ALA A 637 15.39 -24.21 -25.82
N TYR A 638 14.61 -23.17 -26.13
CA TYR A 638 15.12 -21.96 -26.77
C TYR A 638 16.19 -21.26 -25.92
N GLY A 639 15.94 -21.11 -24.62
CA GLY A 639 16.91 -20.54 -23.68
C GLY A 639 18.24 -21.30 -23.66
N MET A 640 18.18 -22.63 -23.68
CA MET A 640 19.37 -23.50 -23.72
C MET A 640 20.16 -23.36 -25.02
N ILE A 641 19.47 -23.28 -26.17
CA ILE A 641 20.12 -23.09 -27.48
C ILE A 641 20.80 -21.70 -27.56
N SER A 642 20.14 -20.69 -27.01
CA SER A 642 20.49 -19.30 -27.26
C SER A 642 21.43 -18.68 -26.24
N THR A 643 21.78 -19.42 -25.18
CA THR A 643 22.65 -18.95 -24.09
C THR A 643 23.78 -19.94 -23.78
N PRO A 644 24.98 -19.47 -23.36
CA PRO A 644 26.11 -20.33 -23.03
C PRO A 644 25.79 -21.34 -21.92
N ASP A 645 26.50 -22.47 -21.93
CA ASP A 645 26.38 -23.50 -20.88
C ASP A 645 26.67 -22.96 -19.49
N GLY A 646 25.86 -23.41 -18.51
CA GLY A 646 25.88 -22.92 -17.13
C GLY A 646 25.14 -21.59 -16.89
N THR A 647 24.65 -20.91 -17.93
CA THR A 647 23.88 -19.66 -17.74
C THR A 647 22.49 -19.96 -17.14
N SER A 648 22.17 -19.32 -16.01
CA SER A 648 20.83 -19.42 -15.40
C SER A 648 19.76 -18.87 -16.34
N LEU A 649 18.62 -19.56 -16.43
CA LEU A 649 17.49 -19.16 -17.28
C LEU A 649 16.40 -18.49 -16.45
N GLN A 650 15.87 -17.36 -16.93
CA GLN A 650 14.71 -16.69 -16.34
C GLN A 650 13.51 -16.78 -17.29
N ILE A 651 12.44 -17.40 -16.82
CA ILE A 651 11.26 -17.71 -17.62
C ILE A 651 10.04 -17.16 -16.91
N VAL A 652 9.12 -16.59 -17.68
CA VAL A 652 7.87 -16.08 -17.14
C VAL A 652 6.70 -16.71 -17.85
N GLN A 653 5.72 -17.15 -17.07
CA GLN A 653 4.54 -17.84 -17.52
C GLN A 653 3.29 -17.07 -17.07
N SER A 654 2.34 -16.89 -17.98
CA SER A 654 1.14 -16.09 -17.70
C SER A 654 0.14 -16.74 -16.72
N HIS A 655 0.33 -18.02 -16.41
CA HIS A 655 -0.54 -18.81 -15.53
C HIS A 655 0.30 -19.71 -14.61
N ARG A 656 -0.35 -20.44 -13.70
CA ARG A 656 0.33 -21.39 -12.80
C ARG A 656 0.90 -22.58 -13.60
N VAL A 657 2.15 -22.96 -13.30
CA VAL A 657 2.81 -24.09 -13.96
C VAL A 657 2.08 -25.40 -13.67
N CYS A 658 1.87 -26.21 -14.71
CA CYS A 658 1.23 -27.51 -14.53
C CYS A 658 2.18 -28.51 -13.87
N SER A 659 1.62 -29.56 -13.27
CA SER A 659 2.36 -30.61 -12.56
C SER A 659 3.41 -31.31 -13.45
N ASP A 660 3.04 -31.63 -14.69
CA ASP A 660 3.91 -32.26 -15.68
C ASP A 660 5.12 -31.38 -16.02
N CYS A 661 4.88 -30.10 -16.33
CA CYS A 661 5.94 -29.14 -16.61
C CYS A 661 6.84 -28.95 -15.39
N HIS A 662 6.30 -28.75 -14.20
CA HIS A 662 7.12 -28.54 -13.00
C HIS A 662 8.08 -29.73 -12.76
N SER A 663 7.58 -30.97 -12.86
CA SER A 663 8.39 -32.18 -12.74
C SER A 663 9.44 -32.30 -13.86
N ALA A 664 9.07 -31.97 -15.11
CA ALA A 664 9.99 -31.99 -16.24
C ALA A 664 11.13 -30.98 -16.05
N ILE A 665 10.81 -29.74 -15.66
CA ILE A 665 11.77 -28.65 -15.49
C ILE A 665 12.77 -28.96 -14.38
N LYS A 666 12.32 -29.60 -13.29
CA LYS A 666 13.19 -30.06 -12.21
C LYS A 666 14.28 -31.01 -12.73
N LEU A 667 13.90 -31.98 -13.55
CA LEU A 667 14.86 -32.93 -14.13
C LEU A 667 15.70 -32.29 -15.24
N MET A 668 15.14 -31.36 -16.01
CA MET A 668 15.92 -30.57 -16.98
C MET A 668 17.01 -29.75 -16.28
N ALA A 669 16.71 -29.13 -15.13
CA ALA A 669 17.69 -28.39 -14.33
C ALA A 669 18.80 -29.31 -13.80
N LEU A 670 18.46 -30.53 -13.35
CA LEU A 670 19.43 -31.55 -12.93
C LEU A 670 20.38 -31.95 -14.05
N ILE A 671 19.83 -32.33 -15.21
CA ILE A 671 20.61 -32.89 -16.33
C ILE A 671 21.51 -31.85 -16.96
N THR A 672 21.02 -30.62 -17.09
CA THR A 672 21.78 -29.54 -17.71
C THR A 672 22.73 -28.83 -16.75
N GLY A 673 22.62 -29.08 -15.44
CA GLY A 673 23.37 -28.36 -14.41
C GLY A 673 23.08 -26.85 -14.39
N ARG A 674 21.96 -26.42 -14.98
CA ARG A 674 21.56 -25.01 -15.05
C ARG A 674 20.48 -24.72 -14.01
N GLU A 675 20.61 -23.57 -13.36
CA GLU A 675 19.53 -23.02 -12.55
C GLU A 675 18.45 -22.42 -13.46
N ILE A 676 17.20 -22.83 -13.25
CA ILE A 676 16.05 -22.30 -13.99
C ILE A 676 15.13 -21.60 -12.99
N VAL A 677 14.93 -20.30 -13.15
CA VAL A 677 14.00 -19.50 -12.36
C VAL A 677 12.76 -19.24 -13.20
N LEU A 678 11.65 -19.89 -12.85
CA LEU A 678 10.36 -19.72 -13.50
C LEU A 678 9.42 -18.91 -12.61
N ARG A 679 8.94 -17.77 -13.11
CA ARG A 679 7.84 -17.02 -12.50
C ARG A 679 6.54 -17.48 -13.12
N ASP A 680 5.67 -18.07 -12.33
CA ASP A 680 4.32 -18.40 -12.75
C ASP A 680 3.33 -17.27 -12.39
N GLY A 681 2.05 -17.46 -12.71
CA GLY A 681 1.00 -16.47 -12.40
C GLY A 681 0.81 -16.14 -10.92
N SER A 682 1.48 -16.85 -10.00
CA SER A 682 1.37 -16.70 -8.56
C SER A 682 2.70 -16.43 -7.84
N ARG A 683 3.82 -17.03 -8.26
CA ARG A 683 5.08 -17.05 -7.49
C ARG A 683 6.29 -17.45 -8.34
N PHE A 684 7.46 -17.51 -7.70
CA PHE A 684 8.71 -17.99 -8.28
C PHE A 684 8.99 -19.44 -7.91
N HIS A 685 9.49 -20.18 -8.88
CA HIS A 685 10.03 -21.53 -8.74
C HIS A 685 11.49 -21.48 -9.15
N ARG A 686 12.38 -21.86 -8.24
CA ARG A 686 13.80 -21.99 -8.53
C ARG A 686 14.14 -23.47 -8.61
N PHE A 687 14.40 -23.93 -9.83
CA PHE A 687 14.82 -25.30 -10.10
C PHE A 687 16.34 -25.37 -10.13
N LYS A 688 16.90 -26.21 -9.26
CA LYS A 688 18.34 -26.41 -9.15
C LYS A 688 18.62 -27.83 -8.63
N ASP A 689 19.58 -28.51 -9.25
CA ASP A 689 20.07 -29.83 -8.83
C ASP A 689 18.95 -30.85 -8.60
N GLY A 690 17.91 -30.85 -9.45
CA GLY A 690 16.79 -31.79 -9.33
C GLY A 690 15.82 -31.48 -8.19
N SER A 691 15.85 -30.27 -7.64
CA SER A 691 14.91 -29.78 -6.62
C SER A 691 14.25 -28.48 -7.06
N CYS A 692 13.11 -28.14 -6.44
CA CYS A 692 12.46 -26.84 -6.60
C CYS A 692 12.35 -26.14 -5.24
N SER A 693 12.57 -24.82 -5.21
CA SER A 693 12.46 -24.01 -3.99
C SER A 693 11.10 -24.07 -3.30
N CYS A 694 10.04 -24.53 -3.99
CA CYS A 694 8.73 -24.68 -3.38
C CYS A 694 8.50 -26.00 -2.65
N GLY A 695 9.50 -26.88 -2.56
CA GLY A 695 9.38 -28.15 -1.82
C GLY A 695 8.30 -29.08 -2.38
N ASP A 696 8.01 -28.97 -3.68
CA ASP A 696 6.93 -29.67 -4.35
C ASP A 696 5.50 -29.32 -3.90
N TYR A 697 5.35 -28.17 -3.24
CA TYR A 697 4.08 -27.67 -2.76
C TYR A 697 3.57 -26.52 -3.65
N TRP A 698 3.08 -26.81 -4.87
CA TRP A 698 2.73 -25.76 -5.85
C TRP A 698 1.32 -25.57 -6.34
#